data_AF-A0A0N9HZ97-F1
#
_entry.id   AF-A0A0N9HZ97-F1
#
_cell.length_a   1.000
_cell.length_b   1.000
_cell.length_c   1.000
_cell.angle_alpha   90.00
_cell.angle_beta   90.00
_cell.angle_gamma   90.00
#
_symmetry.space_group_name_H-M   'P 1'
#
loop_
_entity.id
_entity.type
_entity.pdbx_description
1 polymer ?
#
loop_
_entity_poly.entity_id
_entity_poly.type
_entity_poly.pdbx_seq_one_letter_code
_entity_poly.pdbx_strand_id
1 'polypeptide(L)'
;MSTELIDDLRGSVRGGVAADAGTLALYSADASNYRRIPRVVVFPRDRDDVIAAVAACRRHSAPITCRGGGTSTSGQAVGNGVVLDFSRHYNKVLDVDPHAMTAVVQPGVVLDELQAAVAGHGLVFGPDPSTHGRCTIGGMIGNNACGSHSLAWGKTSDNVLSLEVMTYDGTIMTVGPATRAELDAAIARGGESGRILAAVRDLALDGLGTIRTEFGRFPRQVSGYSLEHLLPENRFDLARALVGTEGTCVVVLSATLRLVTRPRQRQLLVLGYSGTFAAADAVPALVACEPMTLEGLDRALTRMVTRPAALDRLPGGDAWLFAEIDSPAAAESLVAAASATAGFRGWHLATDPVDQRALWSIREDGAGLATRLPGGAEAWPGWEDAAVPPENLGAYLREFTELLARYSLRGATYGHFGEGCLHVRLSFDFGTTRGTTEFRRFLGDAARLVAAHGGSPSGEHGDGQARSDLLGLVYSEQAMTLMARFKRIWDPDGLLNPGMVVDARPSDQDLRVSPSRVPLPLPTVFGYPEDDGDFTKAARRCVGVGKCRNMSGSVMCPSYRVTGDERDSTRGRARLLYEMTQGEVITGGWRSAEVRDALDLCLSCKACATDCPVGVDMATYKSEFLHHHYRRRPRPMSHYSMGWLPLWSRLAAGAPRLVNAVTQSAAAPAIKRLGGIAPQRALPRFATRTFLQWFRARPAGSGRPVLLWVDTFNNHFTPHVLRAGVEVLESAGFRVIVPPATRCCGLTWLTTGQLGTARRVMTRTVRTLDRVPDVPIVGMEPSCTVALHTDVPRLLGTPAAHRTAGRVRTFAQLLVEHGYQPPVLAAKSISQTHCHQHADTGTAADAELLGRAGVDNTAIPASCCGLAGNFGFEREHYQVSVAAAEQATLPAVRAAGDDTAVLADGFSCRTQIAQLTGRSALHLAELLAQGVQNGETRHSPSG
;
A
#
# COMPACT_ATOMS: atom_id res chain seq x y z
N MET A 1 32.09 -14.33 3.81
CA MET A 1 31.31 -15.32 3.02
C MET A 1 31.53 -15.05 1.55
N SER A 2 31.97 -16.07 0.85
CA SER A 2 32.60 -16.03 -0.48
C SER A 2 31.57 -16.03 -1.61
N THR A 3 32.03 -15.64 -2.80
CA THR A 3 31.34 -15.88 -4.09
C THR A 3 30.87 -17.32 -4.27
N GLU A 4 31.54 -18.29 -3.62
CA GLU A 4 31.22 -19.72 -3.68
C GLU A 4 29.82 -20.04 -3.16
N LEU A 5 29.33 -19.38 -2.09
CA LEU A 5 27.95 -19.58 -1.62
C LEU A 5 26.93 -19.16 -2.68
N ILE A 6 27.18 -18.04 -3.36
CA ILE A 6 26.28 -17.50 -4.38
C ILE A 6 26.26 -18.43 -5.60
N ASP A 7 27.43 -18.93 -6.00
CA ASP A 7 27.54 -19.86 -7.12
C ASP A 7 26.93 -21.23 -6.79
N ASP A 8 27.09 -21.72 -5.56
CA ASP A 8 26.43 -22.94 -5.09
C ASP A 8 24.90 -22.79 -5.09
N LEU A 9 24.38 -21.66 -4.58
CA LEU A 9 22.94 -21.36 -4.64
C LEU A 9 22.43 -21.29 -6.09
N ARG A 10 23.16 -20.65 -7.00
CA ARG A 10 22.79 -20.58 -8.42
C ARG A 10 22.82 -21.94 -9.12
N GLY A 11 23.74 -22.83 -8.71
CA GLY A 11 23.84 -24.18 -9.23
C GLY A 11 22.79 -25.14 -8.65
N SER A 12 22.35 -24.90 -7.42
CA SER A 12 21.47 -25.81 -6.66
C SER A 12 19.98 -25.43 -6.70
N VAL A 13 19.64 -24.15 -6.90
CA VAL A 13 18.26 -23.64 -6.81
C VAL A 13 17.73 -23.27 -8.21
N ARG A 14 16.52 -23.72 -8.56
CA ARG A 14 15.90 -23.40 -9.86
C ARG A 14 15.23 -22.03 -9.89
N GLY A 15 14.83 -21.54 -8.72
CA GLY A 15 14.34 -20.20 -8.47
C GLY A 15 15.37 -19.10 -8.70
N GLY A 16 14.95 -17.85 -8.49
CA GLY A 16 15.84 -16.70 -8.69
C GLY A 16 16.87 -16.61 -7.56
N VAL A 17 18.14 -16.37 -7.90
CA VAL A 17 19.22 -16.08 -6.94
C VAL A 17 19.88 -14.76 -7.32
N ALA A 18 19.65 -13.73 -6.52
CA ALA A 18 20.01 -12.35 -6.83
C ALA A 18 20.94 -11.75 -5.76
N ALA A 19 22.08 -11.23 -6.22
CA ALA A 19 23.09 -10.58 -5.40
C ALA A 19 23.52 -9.22 -5.98
N ASP A 20 22.75 -8.67 -6.93
CA ASP A 20 22.99 -7.34 -7.48
C ASP A 20 22.61 -6.26 -6.46
N ALA A 21 23.26 -5.09 -6.56
CA ALA A 21 23.08 -3.99 -5.61
C ALA A 21 21.62 -3.53 -5.47
N GLY A 22 20.85 -3.56 -6.57
CA GLY A 22 19.44 -3.22 -6.56
C GLY A 22 18.64 -4.17 -5.66
N THR A 23 18.79 -5.47 -5.87
CA THR A 23 18.13 -6.48 -5.03
C THR A 23 18.58 -6.41 -3.57
N LEU A 24 19.89 -6.29 -3.30
CA LEU A 24 20.38 -6.19 -1.92
C LEU A 24 19.82 -4.94 -1.21
N ALA A 25 19.72 -3.81 -1.91
CA ALA A 25 19.12 -2.58 -1.40
C ALA A 25 17.62 -2.75 -1.09
N LEU A 26 16.85 -3.41 -1.97
CA LEU A 26 15.42 -3.67 -1.79
C LEU A 26 15.13 -4.51 -0.55
N TYR A 27 15.95 -5.53 -0.30
CA TYR A 27 15.75 -6.49 0.79
C TYR A 27 16.49 -6.13 2.09
N SER A 28 17.11 -4.95 2.14
CA SER A 28 17.85 -4.50 3.32
C SER A 28 16.98 -3.92 4.44
N ALA A 29 15.69 -3.67 4.21
CA ALA A 29 14.73 -3.23 5.22
C ALA A 29 13.35 -3.88 5.05
N ASP A 30 12.59 -3.93 6.14
CA ASP A 30 11.15 -4.13 6.20
C ASP A 30 10.47 -2.82 6.64
N ALA A 31 9.31 -2.89 7.31
CA ALA A 31 8.61 -1.72 7.82
C ALA A 31 9.14 -1.22 9.18
N SER A 32 10.18 -1.84 9.73
CA SER A 32 10.82 -1.48 11.00
C SER A 32 11.80 -0.32 10.85
N ASN A 33 12.45 0.00 11.97
CA ASN A 33 13.57 0.95 12.01
C ASN A 33 14.89 0.35 11.55
N TYR A 34 14.98 -0.95 11.26
CA TYR A 34 16.26 -1.64 11.06
C TYR A 34 16.64 -1.75 9.59
N ARG A 35 17.96 -1.74 9.34
CA ARG A 35 18.57 -1.92 8.04
C ARG A 35 19.72 -2.91 8.13
N ARG A 36 19.59 -4.05 7.44
CA ARG A 36 20.58 -5.13 7.39
C ARG A 36 20.76 -5.58 5.95
N ILE A 37 21.94 -5.36 5.36
CA ILE A 37 22.18 -5.63 3.94
C ILE A 37 22.42 -7.14 3.76
N PRO A 38 21.56 -7.88 3.05
CA PRO A 38 21.80 -9.29 2.80
C PRO A 38 22.99 -9.50 1.88
N ARG A 39 23.52 -10.73 1.84
CA ARG A 39 24.52 -11.14 0.84
C ARG A 39 23.88 -11.58 -0.47
N VAL A 40 22.73 -12.22 -0.38
CA VAL A 40 22.00 -12.78 -1.51
C VAL A 40 20.54 -12.97 -1.11
N VAL A 41 19.65 -12.80 -2.08
CA VAL A 41 18.22 -13.08 -1.96
C VAL A 41 17.89 -14.24 -2.88
N VAL A 42 17.20 -15.24 -2.34
CA VAL A 42 16.71 -16.41 -3.07
C VAL A 42 15.19 -16.32 -3.15
N PHE A 43 14.65 -16.64 -4.32
CA PHE A 43 13.22 -16.69 -4.65
C PHE A 43 12.84 -18.14 -4.99
N PRO A 44 12.64 -19.02 -3.99
CA PRO A 44 12.34 -20.43 -4.24
C PRO A 44 11.05 -20.58 -5.03
N ARG A 45 11.03 -21.47 -6.03
CA ARG A 45 9.81 -21.75 -6.82
C ARG A 45 8.90 -22.77 -6.14
N ASP A 46 9.49 -23.67 -5.38
CA ASP A 46 8.79 -24.77 -4.73
C ASP A 46 9.58 -25.29 -3.52
N ARG A 47 9.08 -26.37 -2.93
CA ARG A 47 9.64 -27.04 -1.75
C ARG A 47 11.10 -27.48 -1.97
N ASP A 48 11.43 -28.04 -3.13
CA ASP A 48 12.77 -28.58 -3.38
C ASP A 48 13.81 -27.46 -3.49
N ASP A 49 13.43 -26.31 -4.05
CA ASP A 49 14.29 -25.12 -4.06
C ASP A 49 14.60 -24.63 -2.63
N VAL A 50 13.64 -24.70 -1.70
CA VAL A 50 13.87 -24.34 -0.29
C VAL A 50 14.86 -25.30 0.35
N ILE A 51 14.68 -26.61 0.14
CA ILE A 51 15.58 -27.66 0.66
C ILE A 51 17.00 -27.45 0.12
N ALA A 52 17.13 -27.23 -1.19
CA ALA A 52 18.41 -27.00 -1.85
C ALA A 52 19.10 -25.72 -1.32
N ALA A 53 18.34 -24.64 -1.11
CA ALA A 53 18.87 -23.39 -0.57
C ALA A 53 19.39 -23.57 0.87
N VAL A 54 18.63 -24.24 1.75
CA VAL A 54 19.08 -24.51 3.13
C VAL A 54 20.30 -25.44 3.14
N ALA A 55 20.32 -26.47 2.30
CA ALA A 55 21.48 -27.36 2.18
C ALA A 55 22.74 -26.62 1.71
N ALA A 56 22.62 -25.69 0.75
CA ALA A 56 23.74 -24.83 0.35
C ALA A 56 24.17 -23.92 1.51
N CYS A 57 23.23 -23.26 2.19
CA CYS A 57 23.55 -22.42 3.35
C CYS A 57 24.32 -23.21 4.42
N ARG A 58 23.87 -24.43 4.73
CA ARG A 58 24.51 -25.32 5.69
C ARG A 58 25.97 -25.64 5.32
N ARG A 59 26.26 -25.97 4.05
CA ARG A 59 27.64 -26.24 3.58
C ARG A 59 28.58 -25.05 3.82
N HIS A 60 28.05 -23.84 3.76
CA HIS A 60 28.80 -22.59 3.90
C HIS A 60 28.62 -21.91 5.28
N SER A 61 27.94 -22.57 6.22
CA SER A 61 27.54 -22.01 7.53
C SER A 61 26.87 -20.62 7.42
N ALA A 62 26.05 -20.43 6.38
CA ALA A 62 25.40 -19.17 6.08
C ALA A 62 24.10 -19.00 6.88
N PRO A 63 23.91 -17.86 7.58
CA PRO A 63 22.67 -17.60 8.29
C PRO A 63 21.54 -17.30 7.31
N ILE A 64 20.33 -17.71 7.69
CA ILE A 64 19.13 -17.62 6.87
C ILE A 64 18.09 -16.74 7.56
N THR A 65 17.50 -15.82 6.82
CA THR A 65 16.30 -15.09 7.23
C THR A 65 15.17 -15.43 6.27
N CYS A 66 14.08 -16.00 6.80
CA CYS A 66 12.86 -16.22 6.02
C CYS A 66 12.07 -14.92 5.90
N ARG A 67 11.55 -14.64 4.70
CA ARG A 67 10.80 -13.41 4.43
C ARG A 67 9.53 -13.70 3.62
N GLY A 68 8.40 -13.19 4.12
CA GLY A 68 7.14 -13.09 3.40
C GLY A 68 6.98 -11.74 2.69
N GLY A 69 5.88 -11.03 2.95
CA GLY A 69 5.62 -9.70 2.37
C GLY A 69 6.55 -8.57 2.82
N GLY A 70 7.42 -8.80 3.80
CA GLY A 70 8.33 -7.79 4.35
C GLY A 70 7.61 -6.64 5.06
N THR A 71 6.50 -6.94 5.72
CA THR A 71 5.60 -5.97 6.38
C THR A 71 5.85 -5.81 7.88
N SER A 72 6.80 -6.56 8.46
CA SER A 72 7.11 -6.46 9.88
C SER A 72 7.61 -5.07 10.27
N THR A 73 7.21 -4.62 11.47
CA THR A 73 7.67 -3.39 12.11
C THR A 73 8.76 -3.61 13.17
N SER A 74 9.17 -4.85 13.42
CA SER A 74 10.12 -5.21 14.48
C SER A 74 11.51 -5.67 13.99
N GLY A 75 11.74 -5.84 12.68
CA GLY A 75 13.08 -6.07 12.09
C GLY A 75 13.48 -7.54 11.89
N GLN A 76 12.59 -8.49 12.17
CA GLN A 76 12.81 -9.92 12.00
C GLN A 76 12.72 -10.41 10.55
N ALA A 77 12.26 -9.57 9.61
CA ALA A 77 12.12 -9.96 8.20
C ALA A 77 13.33 -9.54 7.33
N VAL A 78 14.44 -9.09 7.93
CA VAL A 78 15.67 -8.64 7.25
C VAL A 78 16.87 -9.34 7.85
N GLY A 79 18.00 -9.47 7.14
CA GLY A 79 19.17 -10.16 7.70
C GLY A 79 20.42 -9.98 6.85
N ASN A 80 21.60 -10.15 7.45
CA ASN A 80 22.91 -9.94 6.79
C ASN A 80 23.41 -11.18 6.01
N GLY A 81 22.66 -12.28 5.99
CA GLY A 81 23.03 -13.54 5.36
C GLY A 81 22.27 -13.79 4.05
N VAL A 82 21.67 -14.97 3.94
CA VAL A 82 20.76 -15.35 2.86
C VAL A 82 19.33 -15.00 3.25
N VAL A 83 18.63 -14.26 2.40
CA VAL A 83 17.19 -14.01 2.56
C VAL A 83 16.42 -14.95 1.63
N LEU A 84 15.50 -15.75 2.18
CA LEU A 84 14.57 -16.57 1.41
C LEU A 84 13.24 -15.84 1.30
N ASP A 85 12.89 -15.31 0.12
CA ASP A 85 11.60 -14.67 -0.14
C ASP A 85 10.59 -15.66 -0.72
N PHE A 86 9.61 -16.01 0.11
CA PHE A 86 8.56 -16.98 -0.22
C PHE A 86 7.41 -16.35 -1.03
N SER A 87 7.25 -15.03 -0.97
CA SER A 87 6.07 -14.32 -1.47
C SER A 87 5.97 -14.25 -2.99
N ARG A 88 7.10 -14.43 -3.70
CA ARG A 88 7.16 -14.26 -5.17
C ARG A 88 6.64 -15.48 -5.95
N HIS A 89 7.00 -16.68 -5.51
CA HIS A 89 6.78 -17.91 -6.29
C HIS A 89 6.24 -19.10 -5.47
N TYR A 90 6.54 -19.19 -4.17
CA TYR A 90 6.15 -20.32 -3.32
C TYR A 90 4.94 -19.95 -2.44
N ASN A 91 3.83 -19.65 -3.10
CA ASN A 91 2.65 -18.96 -2.55
C ASN A 91 1.29 -19.56 -2.96
N LYS A 92 1.17 -20.89 -3.04
CA LYS A 92 -0.07 -21.58 -3.43
C LYS A 92 -0.90 -22.06 -2.24
N VAL A 93 -2.23 -21.92 -2.37
CA VAL A 93 -3.21 -22.74 -1.63
C VAL A 93 -3.21 -24.12 -2.26
N LEU A 94 -2.84 -25.14 -1.49
CA LEU A 94 -2.63 -26.51 -1.96
C LEU A 94 -3.92 -27.33 -1.91
N ASP A 95 -4.71 -27.16 -0.85
CA ASP A 95 -5.95 -27.90 -0.63
C ASP A 95 -6.93 -27.09 0.23
N VAL A 96 -8.23 -27.28 0.01
CA VAL A 96 -9.32 -26.71 0.82
C VAL A 96 -10.36 -27.80 1.03
N ASP A 97 -10.62 -28.13 2.30
CA ASP A 97 -11.69 -29.03 2.72
C ASP A 97 -12.79 -28.25 3.45
N PRO A 98 -13.91 -27.91 2.79
CA PRO A 98 -15.02 -27.21 3.42
C PRO A 98 -15.74 -28.02 4.50
N HIS A 99 -15.68 -29.35 4.45
CA HIS A 99 -16.34 -30.22 5.43
C HIS A 99 -15.53 -30.30 6.71
N ALA A 100 -14.20 -30.49 6.59
CA ALA A 100 -13.30 -30.42 7.73
C ALA A 100 -13.04 -28.97 8.20
N MET A 101 -13.43 -27.97 7.39
CA MET A 101 -13.12 -26.55 7.57
C MET A 101 -11.61 -26.33 7.70
N THR A 102 -10.84 -26.86 6.77
CA THR A 102 -9.38 -26.74 6.75
C THR A 102 -8.86 -26.27 5.40
N ALA A 103 -7.64 -25.72 5.41
CA ALA A 103 -6.89 -25.41 4.20
C ALA A 103 -5.41 -25.78 4.39
N VAL A 104 -4.78 -26.31 3.35
CA VAL A 104 -3.33 -26.56 3.31
C VAL A 104 -2.69 -25.51 2.41
N VAL A 105 -1.67 -24.80 2.92
CA VAL A 105 -1.08 -23.65 2.22
C VAL A 105 0.43 -23.63 2.27
N GLN A 106 1.04 -23.03 1.25
CA GLN A 106 2.46 -22.65 1.24
C GLN A 106 2.68 -21.35 2.05
N PRO A 107 3.87 -21.14 2.63
CA PRO A 107 4.15 -19.98 3.50
C PRO A 107 4.07 -18.63 2.78
N GLY A 108 4.21 -18.60 1.45
CA GLY A 108 4.15 -17.38 0.65
C GLY A 108 2.75 -16.88 0.33
N VAL A 109 1.68 -17.66 0.61
CA VAL A 109 0.29 -17.28 0.29
C VAL A 109 -0.07 -15.97 0.98
N VAL A 110 -0.60 -15.00 0.23
CA VAL A 110 -1.13 -13.75 0.80
C VAL A 110 -2.48 -14.03 1.44
N LEU A 111 -2.76 -13.44 2.62
CA LEU A 111 -4.00 -13.74 3.35
C LEU A 111 -5.26 -13.51 2.50
N ASP A 112 -5.35 -12.41 1.76
CA ASP A 112 -6.50 -12.15 0.87
C ASP A 112 -6.70 -13.20 -0.23
N GLU A 113 -5.62 -13.85 -0.70
CA GLU A 113 -5.71 -14.94 -1.67
C GLU A 113 -6.30 -16.20 -1.03
N LEU A 114 -5.92 -16.50 0.22
CA LEU A 114 -6.57 -17.56 1.00
C LEU A 114 -8.04 -17.24 1.24
N GLN A 115 -8.35 -16.01 1.68
CA GLN A 115 -9.74 -15.59 1.91
C GLN A 115 -10.58 -15.70 0.63
N ALA A 116 -10.03 -15.33 -0.52
CA ALA A 116 -10.71 -15.46 -1.81
C ALA A 116 -10.95 -16.94 -2.18
N ALA A 117 -9.99 -17.83 -1.92
CA ALA A 117 -10.09 -19.26 -2.22
C ALA A 117 -11.18 -19.96 -1.39
N VAL A 118 -11.41 -19.54 -0.15
CA VAL A 118 -12.40 -20.17 0.76
C VAL A 118 -13.76 -19.48 0.78
N ALA A 119 -13.87 -18.24 0.26
CA ALA A 119 -15.08 -17.43 0.34
C ALA A 119 -16.31 -18.09 -0.30
N GLY A 120 -16.14 -18.84 -1.38
CA GLY A 120 -17.23 -19.56 -2.07
C GLY A 120 -17.92 -20.62 -1.21
N HIS A 121 -17.27 -21.06 -0.12
CA HIS A 121 -17.79 -22.04 0.83
C HIS A 121 -18.41 -21.41 2.08
N GLY A 122 -18.49 -20.07 2.15
CA GLY A 122 -18.95 -19.37 3.36
C GLY A 122 -17.94 -19.43 4.51
N LEU A 123 -16.68 -19.75 4.23
CA LEU A 123 -15.60 -19.87 5.21
C LEU A 123 -14.64 -18.67 5.13
N VAL A 124 -13.86 -18.49 6.21
CA VAL A 124 -12.73 -17.56 6.30
C VAL A 124 -11.62 -18.16 7.17
N PHE A 125 -10.38 -17.73 6.95
CA PHE A 125 -9.33 -17.86 7.96
C PHE A 125 -9.51 -16.74 8.99
N GLY A 126 -9.49 -17.08 10.28
CA GLY A 126 -9.87 -16.16 11.36
C GLY A 126 -8.97 -14.92 11.48
N PRO A 127 -7.66 -15.08 11.75
CA PRO A 127 -6.76 -13.96 11.95
C PRO A 127 -6.69 -13.03 10.73
N ASP A 128 -6.87 -11.74 10.95
CA ASP A 128 -7.00 -10.71 9.92
C ASP A 128 -6.17 -9.44 10.22
N PRO A 129 -4.83 -9.51 10.18
CA PRO A 129 -4.00 -8.35 10.47
C PRO A 129 -4.36 -7.19 9.53
N SER A 130 -4.15 -5.94 9.97
CA SER A 130 -4.26 -4.76 9.09
C SER A 130 -3.41 -4.90 7.80
N THR A 131 -2.41 -5.80 7.88
CA THR A 131 -1.59 -6.53 6.90
C THR A 131 -2.25 -7.24 5.69
N HIS A 132 -3.52 -7.64 5.80
CA HIS A 132 -4.11 -8.80 5.11
C HIS A 132 -3.91 -8.86 3.58
N GLY A 133 -4.06 -7.75 2.86
CA GLY A 133 -3.84 -7.72 1.40
C GLY A 133 -2.39 -7.90 0.91
N ARG A 134 -1.42 -8.10 1.82
CA ARG A 134 0.00 -8.25 1.46
C ARG A 134 0.86 -9.03 2.47
N CYS A 135 0.41 -9.28 3.70
CA CYS A 135 1.08 -10.23 4.59
C CYS A 135 0.91 -11.64 4.05
N THR A 136 1.90 -12.50 4.31
CA THR A 136 1.83 -13.91 3.94
C THR A 136 1.56 -14.77 5.16
N ILE A 137 0.95 -15.95 4.96
CA ILE A 137 0.66 -16.90 6.03
C ILE A 137 1.94 -17.28 6.80
N GLY A 138 3.06 -17.51 6.12
CA GLY A 138 4.34 -17.78 6.78
C GLY A 138 4.83 -16.64 7.66
N GLY A 139 4.58 -15.38 7.27
CA GLY A 139 4.87 -14.22 8.12
C GLY A 139 3.93 -14.13 9.32
N MET A 140 2.66 -14.47 9.14
CA MET A 140 1.69 -14.55 10.24
C MET A 140 2.08 -15.63 11.26
N ILE A 141 2.51 -16.80 10.78
CA ILE A 141 3.06 -17.88 11.61
C ILE A 141 4.32 -17.41 12.34
N GLY A 142 5.23 -16.74 11.63
CA GLY A 142 6.48 -16.23 12.22
C GLY A 142 6.23 -15.26 13.38
N ASN A 143 5.21 -14.41 13.28
CA ASN A 143 4.94 -13.34 14.26
C ASN A 143 3.85 -13.69 15.29
N ASN A 144 3.22 -14.86 15.18
CA ASN A 144 1.95 -15.16 15.84
C ASN A 144 0.91 -14.04 15.64
N ALA A 145 0.80 -13.58 14.38
CA ALA A 145 0.01 -12.41 14.04
C ALA A 145 -1.46 -12.57 14.44
N CYS A 146 -2.09 -11.45 14.74
CA CYS A 146 -3.49 -11.38 15.13
C CYS A 146 -4.26 -10.53 14.12
N GLY A 147 -5.32 -9.86 14.55
CA GLY A 147 -6.09 -8.95 13.72
C GLY A 147 -7.22 -8.35 14.52
N SER A 148 -8.15 -7.68 13.85
CA SER A 148 -9.30 -7.10 14.55
C SER A 148 -10.25 -8.15 15.10
N HIS A 149 -10.30 -9.33 14.48
CA HIS A 149 -11.19 -10.42 14.87
C HIS A 149 -10.53 -11.46 15.78
N SER A 150 -9.33 -11.23 16.32
CA SER A 150 -8.74 -12.20 17.26
C SER A 150 -9.52 -12.30 18.57
N LEU A 151 -10.33 -11.29 18.91
CA LEU A 151 -11.31 -11.41 20.01
C LEU A 151 -12.32 -12.54 19.75
N ALA A 152 -12.77 -12.72 18.51
CA ALA A 152 -13.71 -13.77 18.13
C ALA A 152 -13.04 -15.10 17.78
N TRP A 153 -11.88 -15.07 17.11
CA TRP A 153 -11.29 -16.23 16.44
C TRP A 153 -9.86 -16.59 16.89
N GLY A 154 -9.31 -15.86 17.85
CA GLY A 154 -7.97 -16.06 18.39
C GLY A 154 -6.84 -15.63 17.44
N LYS A 155 -5.61 -15.96 17.83
CA LYS A 155 -4.39 -15.58 17.12
C LYS A 155 -4.07 -16.57 16.00
N THR A 156 -2.96 -16.36 15.29
CA THR A 156 -2.46 -17.32 14.30
C THR A 156 -2.22 -18.70 14.94
N SER A 157 -1.62 -18.76 16.13
CA SER A 157 -1.38 -20.05 16.81
C SER A 157 -2.69 -20.81 17.09
N ASP A 158 -3.78 -20.11 17.37
CA ASP A 158 -5.09 -20.74 17.61
C ASP A 158 -5.70 -21.38 16.36
N ASN A 159 -5.23 -20.99 15.18
CA ASN A 159 -5.77 -21.40 13.89
C ASN A 159 -4.80 -22.26 13.06
N VAL A 160 -3.61 -22.57 13.59
CA VAL A 160 -2.68 -23.56 13.01
C VAL A 160 -2.97 -24.93 13.61
N LEU A 161 -3.18 -25.93 12.75
CA LEU A 161 -3.43 -27.33 13.16
C LEU A 161 -2.18 -28.19 13.05
N SER A 162 -1.39 -28.01 11.98
CA SER A 162 -0.12 -28.68 11.79
C SER A 162 0.81 -27.87 10.90
N LEU A 163 2.12 -28.05 11.07
CA LEU A 163 3.15 -27.45 10.22
C LEU A 163 4.04 -28.55 9.66
N GLU A 164 4.42 -28.45 8.38
CA GLU A 164 5.61 -29.12 7.86
C GLU A 164 6.78 -28.14 8.00
N VAL A 165 7.80 -28.55 8.75
CA VAL A 165 8.93 -27.69 9.12
C VAL A 165 10.25 -28.35 8.78
N MET A 166 11.27 -27.52 8.56
CA MET A 166 12.64 -27.94 8.31
C MET A 166 13.62 -27.19 9.23
N THR A 167 14.49 -27.93 9.89
CA THR A 167 15.60 -27.38 10.69
C THR A 167 16.79 -27.01 9.81
N TYR A 168 17.77 -26.28 10.36
CA TYR A 168 18.95 -25.83 9.61
C TYR A 168 19.80 -26.99 9.05
N ASP A 169 19.85 -28.11 9.77
CA ASP A 169 20.53 -29.32 9.34
C ASP A 169 19.83 -30.04 8.17
N GLY A 170 18.60 -29.64 7.81
CA GLY A 170 17.80 -30.23 6.75
C GLY A 170 16.83 -31.34 7.21
N THR A 171 16.68 -31.58 8.51
CA THR A 171 15.66 -32.50 9.02
C THR A 171 14.26 -31.93 8.79
N ILE A 172 13.41 -32.69 8.11
CA ILE A 172 12.02 -32.32 7.81
C ILE A 172 11.07 -33.14 8.67
N MET A 173 10.07 -32.49 9.27
CA MET A 173 9.04 -33.17 10.06
C MET A 173 7.69 -32.45 9.97
N THR A 174 6.62 -33.23 10.14
CA THR A 174 5.28 -32.68 10.37
C THR A 174 5.01 -32.66 11.87
N VAL A 175 4.63 -31.51 12.38
CA VAL A 175 4.35 -31.26 13.80
C VAL A 175 2.91 -30.80 14.00
N GLY A 176 2.35 -31.12 15.17
CA GLY A 176 0.98 -30.85 15.56
C GLY A 176 0.76 -31.23 17.03
N PRO A 177 -0.50 -31.26 17.51
CA PRO A 177 -0.82 -31.80 18.82
C PRO A 177 -0.49 -33.29 18.91
N ALA A 178 0.01 -33.73 20.07
CA ALA A 178 0.38 -35.12 20.31
C ALA A 178 0.00 -35.55 21.73
N THR A 179 -0.60 -36.73 21.85
CA THR A 179 -0.72 -37.43 23.12
C THR A 179 0.65 -37.94 23.57
N ARG A 180 0.79 -38.24 24.86
CA ARG A 180 2.03 -38.82 25.41
C ARG A 180 2.42 -40.12 24.70
N ALA A 181 1.46 -40.99 24.39
CA ALA A 181 1.72 -42.25 23.70
C ALA A 181 2.21 -42.03 22.26
N GLU A 182 1.61 -41.07 21.54
CA GLU A 182 2.06 -40.71 20.19
C GLU A 182 3.46 -40.09 20.20
N LEU A 183 3.75 -39.24 21.19
CA LEU A 183 5.07 -38.63 21.37
C LEU A 183 6.13 -39.67 21.72
N ASP A 184 5.87 -40.57 22.67
CA ASP A 184 6.81 -41.62 23.06
C ASP A 184 7.06 -42.60 21.89
N ALA A 185 6.02 -42.94 21.11
CA ALA A 185 6.16 -43.71 19.89
C ALA A 185 7.00 -42.97 18.82
N ALA A 186 6.81 -41.65 18.69
CA ALA A 186 7.59 -40.83 17.76
C ALA A 186 9.07 -40.73 18.15
N ILE A 187 9.36 -40.61 19.44
CA ILE A 187 10.72 -40.64 19.98
C ILE A 187 11.36 -42.02 19.77
N ALA A 188 10.62 -43.10 20.03
CA ALA A 188 11.11 -44.46 19.88
C ALA A 188 11.46 -44.86 18.43
N ARG A 189 10.88 -44.19 17.42
CA ARG A 189 11.29 -44.35 16.02
C ARG A 189 12.73 -43.90 15.76
N GLY A 190 13.32 -43.10 16.65
CA GLY A 190 14.71 -42.67 16.57
C GLY A 190 14.97 -41.64 15.47
N GLY A 191 16.25 -41.48 15.12
CA GLY A 191 16.70 -40.45 14.19
C GLY A 191 16.66 -39.04 14.79
N GLU A 192 16.95 -38.05 13.94
CA GLU A 192 17.09 -36.66 14.37
C GLU A 192 15.75 -36.07 14.84
N SER A 193 14.65 -36.41 14.17
CA SER A 193 13.32 -36.02 14.62
C SER A 193 12.99 -36.58 16.02
N GLY A 194 13.32 -37.85 16.29
CA GLY A 194 13.13 -38.45 17.61
C GLY A 194 13.98 -37.76 18.69
N ARG A 195 15.23 -37.38 18.37
CA ARG A 195 16.12 -36.62 19.26
C ARG A 195 15.55 -35.25 19.61
N ILE A 196 15.06 -34.50 18.63
CA ILE A 196 14.43 -33.19 18.82
C ILE A 196 13.19 -33.33 19.71
N LEU A 197 12.30 -34.26 19.39
CA LEU A 197 11.07 -34.49 20.15
C LEU A 197 11.35 -34.86 21.62
N ALA A 198 12.33 -35.73 21.87
CA ALA A 198 12.76 -36.07 23.23
C ALA A 198 13.29 -34.85 23.98
N ALA A 199 14.14 -34.04 23.34
CA ALA A 199 14.71 -32.86 23.97
C ALA A 199 13.66 -31.78 24.28
N VAL A 200 12.66 -31.57 23.41
CA VAL A 200 11.56 -30.63 23.68
C VAL A 200 10.67 -31.16 24.81
N ARG A 201 10.38 -32.46 24.84
CA ARG A 201 9.62 -33.08 25.94
C ARG A 201 10.33 -32.86 27.27
N ASP A 202 11.62 -33.15 27.33
CA ASP A 202 12.41 -33.02 28.56
C ASP A 202 12.49 -31.54 28.99
N LEU A 203 12.65 -30.61 28.06
CA LEU A 203 12.57 -29.17 28.34
C LEU A 203 11.22 -28.78 28.97
N ALA A 204 10.11 -29.25 28.43
CA ALA A 204 8.78 -28.95 28.94
C ALA A 204 8.57 -29.54 30.35
N LEU A 205 9.03 -30.76 30.58
CA LEU A 205 8.95 -31.44 31.88
C LEU A 205 9.80 -30.72 32.95
N ASP A 206 11.04 -30.34 32.60
CA ASP A 206 11.93 -29.60 33.49
C ASP A 206 11.36 -28.20 33.83
N GLY A 207 10.61 -27.59 32.90
CA GLY A 207 10.11 -26.22 32.98
C GLY A 207 8.66 -26.05 33.43
N LEU A 208 7.93 -27.11 33.80
CA LEU A 208 6.47 -27.07 34.00
C LEU A 208 5.98 -25.93 34.91
N GLY A 209 6.69 -25.67 36.02
CA GLY A 209 6.33 -24.61 36.96
C GLY A 209 6.38 -23.24 36.29
N THR A 210 7.56 -22.88 35.78
CA THR A 210 7.80 -21.60 35.08
C THR A 210 6.88 -21.43 33.88
N ILE A 211 6.69 -22.47 33.06
CA ILE A 211 5.83 -22.41 31.87
C ILE A 211 4.39 -22.06 32.25
N ARG A 212 3.81 -22.73 33.26
CA ARG A 212 2.43 -22.48 33.71
C ARG A 212 2.21 -21.10 34.30
N THR A 213 3.23 -20.52 34.94
CA THR A 213 3.07 -19.27 35.68
C THR A 213 3.48 -18.03 34.90
N GLU A 214 4.30 -18.16 33.86
CA GLU A 214 4.85 -17.02 33.12
C GLU A 214 4.40 -16.93 31.67
N PHE A 215 4.00 -18.02 31.02
CA PHE A 215 3.66 -18.06 29.59
C PHE A 215 2.15 -18.20 29.38
N GLY A 216 1.61 -17.55 28.33
CA GLY A 216 0.19 -17.66 27.97
C GLY A 216 -0.80 -17.13 29.03
N ARG A 217 -0.41 -16.16 29.86
CA ARG A 217 -1.23 -15.65 30.98
C ARG A 217 -2.44 -14.84 30.54
N PHE A 218 -2.39 -14.25 29.35
CA PHE A 218 -3.48 -13.51 28.74
C PHE A 218 -3.43 -13.64 27.20
N PRO A 219 -4.55 -13.40 26.49
CA PRO A 219 -4.64 -13.71 25.06
C PRO A 219 -3.55 -13.06 24.20
N ARG A 220 -3.13 -11.82 24.47
CA ARG A 220 -2.13 -11.08 23.69
C ARG A 220 -0.72 -11.13 24.27
N GLN A 221 -0.38 -12.15 25.06
CA GLN A 221 1.01 -12.40 25.42
C GLN A 221 1.74 -13.07 24.24
N VAL A 222 2.37 -12.26 23.37
CA VAL A 222 3.05 -12.77 22.16
C VAL A 222 4.57 -12.75 22.27
N SER A 223 5.16 -11.84 23.05
CA SER A 223 6.62 -11.79 23.21
C SER A 223 7.22 -13.09 23.75
N GLY A 224 8.35 -13.52 23.21
CA GLY A 224 9.03 -14.77 23.52
C GLY A 224 8.50 -15.96 22.74
N TYR A 225 8.91 -17.16 23.12
CA TYR A 225 8.38 -18.40 22.55
C TYR A 225 7.14 -18.87 23.30
N SER A 226 6.12 -19.33 22.58
CA SER A 226 4.85 -19.83 23.14
C SER A 226 4.97 -21.24 23.77
N LEU A 227 5.80 -21.34 24.80
CA LEU A 227 6.10 -22.61 25.49
C LEU A 227 4.89 -23.18 26.25
N GLU A 228 3.87 -22.38 26.54
CA GLU A 228 2.61 -22.82 27.17
C GLU A 228 1.94 -23.93 26.37
N HIS A 229 2.09 -23.95 25.04
CA HIS A 229 1.51 -24.98 24.18
C HIS A 229 2.15 -26.36 24.38
N LEU A 230 3.33 -26.44 25.00
CA LEU A 230 4.00 -27.69 25.34
C LEU A 230 3.47 -28.32 26.64
N LEU A 231 2.58 -27.63 27.37
CA LEU A 231 2.02 -28.19 28.59
C LEU A 231 1.14 -29.42 28.29
N PRO A 232 1.13 -30.44 29.17
CA PRO A 232 0.30 -31.64 28.97
C PRO A 232 -1.19 -31.33 28.80
N GLU A 233 -1.71 -30.36 29.56
CA GLU A 233 -3.10 -29.87 29.44
C GLU A 233 -3.42 -29.25 28.08
N ASN A 234 -2.39 -28.81 27.34
CA ASN A 234 -2.48 -28.26 25.99
C ASN A 234 -2.13 -29.30 24.90
N ARG A 235 -2.05 -30.58 25.26
CA ARG A 235 -1.76 -31.72 24.36
C ARG A 235 -0.42 -31.59 23.61
N PHE A 236 0.58 -30.99 24.25
CA PHE A 236 1.94 -30.88 23.70
C PHE A 236 1.94 -30.41 22.23
N ASP A 237 1.26 -29.29 21.96
CA ASP A 237 1.05 -28.82 20.60
C ASP A 237 2.30 -28.12 20.05
N LEU A 238 3.13 -28.92 19.38
CA LEU A 238 4.40 -28.46 18.79
C LEU A 238 4.19 -27.50 17.62
N ALA A 239 3.10 -27.63 16.86
CA ALA A 239 2.82 -26.70 15.78
C ALA A 239 2.59 -25.30 16.35
N ARG A 240 1.77 -25.19 17.40
CA ARG A 240 1.51 -23.92 18.07
C ARG A 240 2.72 -23.36 18.81
N ALA A 241 3.52 -24.21 19.44
CA ALA A 241 4.75 -23.77 20.12
C ALA A 241 5.81 -23.20 19.15
N LEU A 242 5.76 -23.56 17.86
CA LEU A 242 6.64 -23.03 16.82
C LEU A 242 6.09 -21.76 16.12
N VAL A 243 4.81 -21.43 16.32
CA VAL A 243 4.25 -20.15 15.90
C VAL A 243 4.79 -19.04 16.81
N GLY A 244 5.15 -17.88 16.24
CA GLY A 244 5.79 -16.79 16.98
C GLY A 244 7.31 -16.94 17.14
N THR A 245 7.94 -17.98 16.58
CA THR A 245 9.39 -18.15 16.66
C THR A 245 10.18 -17.24 15.71
N GLU A 246 9.52 -16.41 14.91
CA GLU A 246 10.15 -15.43 14.02
C GLU A 246 11.20 -16.03 13.05
N GLY A 247 11.03 -17.31 12.69
CA GLY A 247 11.96 -18.03 11.83
C GLY A 247 13.31 -18.33 12.49
N THR A 248 13.40 -18.29 13.83
CA THR A 248 14.61 -18.66 14.56
C THR A 248 14.71 -20.16 14.79
N CYS A 249 13.60 -20.89 14.92
CA CYS A 249 13.67 -22.33 15.20
C CYS A 249 13.66 -23.18 13.92
N VAL A 250 12.80 -22.82 12.96
CA VAL A 250 12.54 -23.66 11.79
C VAL A 250 12.20 -22.82 10.55
N VAL A 251 12.38 -23.42 9.37
CA VAL A 251 11.81 -22.96 8.10
C VAL A 251 10.49 -23.69 7.88
N VAL A 252 9.38 -22.95 7.73
CA VAL A 252 8.06 -23.51 7.44
C VAL A 252 7.96 -23.85 5.95
N LEU A 253 7.59 -25.08 5.62
CA LEU A 253 7.42 -25.56 4.24
C LEU A 253 5.96 -25.56 3.80
N SER A 254 5.03 -25.91 4.70
CA SER A 254 3.58 -25.85 4.51
C SER A 254 2.86 -25.78 5.85
N ALA A 255 1.60 -25.32 5.84
CA ALA A 255 0.76 -25.22 7.02
C ALA A 255 -0.66 -25.72 6.75
N THR A 256 -1.21 -26.50 7.69
CA THR A 256 -2.64 -26.85 7.72
C THR A 256 -3.34 -25.92 8.68
N LEU A 257 -4.31 -25.18 8.18
CA LEU A 257 -5.02 -24.12 8.88
C LEU A 257 -6.46 -24.52 9.16
N ARG A 258 -6.97 -24.09 10.31
CA ARG A 258 -8.39 -24.12 10.66
C ARG A 258 -9.10 -22.93 10.01
N LEU A 259 -10.26 -23.18 9.41
CA LEU A 259 -11.18 -22.19 8.91
C LEU A 259 -12.38 -22.05 9.86
N VAL A 260 -13.04 -20.90 9.79
CA VAL A 260 -14.26 -20.60 10.55
C VAL A 260 -15.38 -20.17 9.61
N THR A 261 -16.62 -20.28 10.07
CA THR A 261 -17.79 -19.83 9.29
C THR A 261 -17.86 -18.31 9.28
N ARG A 262 -18.06 -17.73 8.10
CA ARG A 262 -18.30 -16.28 7.95
C ARG A 262 -19.68 -15.92 8.49
N PRO A 263 -19.81 -14.93 9.39
CA PRO A 263 -21.12 -14.44 9.82
C PRO A 263 -21.97 -13.95 8.64
N ARG A 264 -23.27 -14.24 8.66
CA ARG A 264 -24.20 -13.87 7.58
C ARG A 264 -24.46 -12.38 7.48
N GLN A 265 -24.47 -11.69 8.63
CA GLN A 265 -24.64 -10.24 8.73
C GLN A 265 -23.68 -9.71 9.78
N ARG A 266 -23.13 -8.53 9.51
CA ARG A 266 -22.27 -7.79 10.43
C ARG A 266 -22.70 -6.34 10.42
N GLN A 267 -22.79 -5.76 11.60
CA GLN A 267 -23.05 -4.33 11.79
C GLN A 267 -21.86 -3.75 12.55
N LEU A 268 -21.57 -2.48 12.29
CA LEU A 268 -20.49 -1.77 12.98
C LEU A 268 -21.10 -0.75 13.94
N LEU A 269 -20.88 -0.95 15.23
CA LEU A 269 -21.25 -0.02 16.28
C LEU A 269 -20.01 0.81 16.66
N VAL A 270 -20.11 2.12 16.57
CA VAL A 270 -19.07 3.06 17.02
C VAL A 270 -19.55 3.73 18.30
N LEU A 271 -18.79 3.59 19.38
CA LEU A 271 -19.05 4.18 20.70
C LEU A 271 -18.10 5.36 20.93
N GLY A 272 -18.64 6.54 21.24
CA GLY A 272 -17.88 7.76 21.52
C GLY A 272 -17.63 7.98 23.00
N TYR A 273 -16.40 8.38 23.35
CA TYR A 273 -15.95 8.65 24.72
C TYR A 273 -15.28 10.01 24.84
N SER A 274 -15.21 10.56 26.05
CA SER A 274 -14.55 11.86 26.34
C SER A 274 -13.04 11.85 26.17
N GLY A 275 -12.42 10.68 26.00
CA GLY A 275 -10.99 10.53 25.78
C GLY A 275 -10.54 9.08 25.93
N THR A 276 -9.30 8.81 25.53
CA THR A 276 -8.75 7.45 25.40
C THR A 276 -8.74 6.65 26.69
N PHE A 277 -8.51 7.30 27.84
CA PHE A 277 -8.52 6.61 29.14
C PHE A 277 -9.91 6.11 29.52
N ALA A 278 -10.94 6.95 29.33
CA ALA A 278 -12.33 6.56 29.61
C ALA A 278 -12.79 5.42 28.68
N ALA A 279 -12.39 5.46 27.40
CA ALA A 279 -12.64 4.38 26.47
C ALA A 279 -11.95 3.07 26.91
N ALA A 280 -10.69 3.14 27.36
CA ALA A 280 -9.96 1.99 27.85
C ALA A 280 -10.51 1.42 29.16
N ASP A 281 -10.93 2.26 30.10
CA ASP A 281 -11.56 1.84 31.36
C ASP A 281 -12.91 1.13 31.13
N ALA A 282 -13.59 1.41 30.01
CA ALA A 282 -14.84 0.76 29.63
C ALA A 282 -14.65 -0.64 29.04
N VAL A 283 -13.45 -0.98 28.55
CA VAL A 283 -13.18 -2.22 27.81
C VAL A 283 -13.66 -3.49 28.53
N PRO A 284 -13.36 -3.72 29.83
CA PRO A 284 -13.75 -4.98 30.47
C PRO A 284 -15.27 -5.21 30.47
N ALA A 285 -16.05 -4.15 30.65
CA ALA A 285 -17.52 -4.24 30.63
C ALA A 285 -18.05 -4.51 29.22
N LEU A 286 -17.41 -3.97 28.19
CA LEU A 286 -17.81 -4.17 26.80
C LEU A 286 -17.41 -5.54 26.25
N VAL A 287 -16.22 -6.03 26.59
CA VAL A 287 -15.75 -7.37 26.21
C VAL A 287 -16.65 -8.46 26.82
N ALA A 288 -17.21 -8.23 28.01
CA ALA A 288 -18.19 -9.14 28.62
C ALA A 288 -19.51 -9.26 27.83
N CYS A 289 -19.77 -8.36 26.87
CA CYS A 289 -20.87 -8.48 25.91
C CYS A 289 -20.50 -9.27 24.65
N GLU A 290 -19.31 -9.87 24.60
CA GLU A 290 -18.82 -10.73 23.52
C GLU A 290 -18.90 -10.10 22.10
N PRO A 291 -18.44 -8.85 21.90
CA PRO A 291 -18.37 -8.30 20.55
C PRO A 291 -17.37 -9.07 19.69
N MET A 292 -17.54 -9.05 18.37
CA MET A 292 -16.60 -9.71 17.45
C MET A 292 -15.25 -9.00 17.39
N THR A 293 -15.27 -7.68 17.55
CA THR A 293 -14.10 -6.80 17.56
C THR A 293 -14.29 -5.71 18.61
N LEU A 294 -13.22 -5.11 19.11
CA LEU A 294 -13.30 -3.88 19.91
C LEU A 294 -12.04 -3.03 19.71
N GLU A 295 -12.06 -2.18 18.70
CA GLU A 295 -10.91 -1.37 18.27
C GLU A 295 -10.96 0.05 18.84
N GLY A 296 -9.86 0.51 19.44
CA GLY A 296 -9.72 1.87 19.93
C GLY A 296 -9.12 2.82 18.91
N LEU A 297 -9.64 4.05 18.90
CA LEU A 297 -9.18 5.16 18.07
C LEU A 297 -9.13 6.46 18.87
N ASP A 298 -7.97 7.12 18.90
CA ASP A 298 -7.83 8.46 19.49
C ASP A 298 -8.09 9.60 18.48
N ARG A 299 -8.52 10.77 18.99
CA ARG A 299 -8.69 12.00 18.22
C ARG A 299 -7.45 12.40 17.45
N ALA A 300 -6.24 12.18 17.98
CA ALA A 300 -5.02 12.56 17.27
C ALA A 300 -4.90 11.86 15.90
N LEU A 301 -5.36 10.61 15.77
CA LEU A 301 -5.31 9.88 14.50
C LEU A 301 -6.32 10.44 13.50
N THR A 302 -7.51 10.88 13.95
CA THR A 302 -8.51 11.49 13.06
C THR A 302 -8.01 12.75 12.35
N ARG A 303 -7.10 13.50 12.98
CA ARG A 303 -6.46 14.70 12.38
C ARG A 303 -5.46 14.37 11.27
N MET A 304 -5.05 13.11 11.17
CA MET A 304 -4.12 12.61 10.14
C MET A 304 -4.86 11.98 8.95
N VAL A 305 -6.17 11.73 9.08
CA VAL A 305 -6.98 11.07 8.04
C VAL A 305 -7.04 11.95 6.80
N THR A 306 -6.64 11.38 5.67
CA THR A 306 -6.62 12.07 4.37
C THR A 306 -7.98 12.11 3.67
N ARG A 307 -8.97 11.40 4.21
CA ARG A 307 -10.35 11.29 3.68
C ARG A 307 -11.38 11.78 4.72
N PRO A 308 -11.64 13.09 4.81
CA PRO A 308 -12.39 13.68 5.92
C PRO A 308 -13.86 13.25 5.98
N ALA A 309 -14.49 12.88 4.86
CA ALA A 309 -15.91 12.50 4.83
C ALA A 309 -16.23 11.28 5.73
N ALA A 310 -15.26 10.41 6.01
CA ALA A 310 -15.46 9.30 6.94
C ALA A 310 -15.59 9.78 8.40
N LEU A 311 -15.00 10.92 8.74
CA LEU A 311 -15.01 11.49 10.09
C LEU A 311 -16.38 12.06 10.47
N ASP A 312 -17.16 12.53 9.49
CA ASP A 312 -18.51 13.09 9.70
C ASP A 312 -19.50 12.03 10.25
N ARG A 313 -19.14 10.75 10.18
CA ARG A 313 -19.93 9.60 10.67
C ARG A 313 -19.60 9.21 12.11
N LEU A 314 -18.55 9.78 12.70
CA LEU A 314 -18.16 9.47 14.07
C LEU A 314 -19.13 10.15 15.06
N PRO A 315 -19.60 9.46 16.10
CA PRO A 315 -20.41 10.08 17.15
C PRO A 315 -19.58 11.10 17.95
N GLY A 316 -20.25 11.94 18.73
CA GLY A 316 -19.58 12.88 19.63
C GLY A 316 -18.62 12.17 20.59
N GLY A 317 -17.43 12.74 20.78
CA GLY A 317 -16.36 12.15 21.61
C GLY A 317 -14.97 12.52 21.10
N ASP A 318 -13.94 12.29 21.90
CA ASP A 318 -12.51 12.47 21.58
C ASP A 318 -11.73 11.14 21.53
N ALA A 319 -12.39 10.03 21.83
CA ALA A 319 -11.92 8.70 21.51
C ALA A 319 -13.12 7.83 21.11
N TRP A 320 -12.89 6.80 20.32
CA TRP A 320 -13.94 5.91 19.82
C TRP A 320 -13.55 4.46 19.97
N LEU A 321 -14.55 3.62 20.26
CA LEU A 321 -14.44 2.16 20.20
C LEU A 321 -15.31 1.63 19.05
N PHE A 322 -14.73 0.84 18.16
CA PHE A 322 -15.41 0.22 17.02
C PHE A 322 -15.66 -1.25 17.33
N ALA A 323 -16.92 -1.64 17.37
CA ALA A 323 -17.34 -3.00 17.65
C ALA A 323 -18.15 -3.58 16.48
N GLU A 324 -17.64 -4.64 15.84
CA GLU A 324 -18.48 -5.47 14.98
C GLU A 324 -19.35 -6.40 15.83
N ILE A 325 -20.59 -6.51 15.39
CA ILE A 325 -21.63 -7.31 16.03
C ILE A 325 -22.45 -8.06 14.98
N ASP A 326 -23.06 -9.16 15.40
CA ASP A 326 -23.84 -10.05 14.54
C ASP A 326 -25.37 -9.86 14.66
N SER A 327 -25.82 -9.06 15.64
CA SER A 327 -27.25 -8.89 15.92
C SER A 327 -27.59 -7.52 16.54
N PRO A 328 -28.82 -7.01 16.32
CA PRO A 328 -29.30 -5.79 16.99
C PRO A 328 -29.31 -5.90 18.52
N ALA A 329 -29.61 -7.09 19.08
CA ALA A 329 -29.59 -7.32 20.52
C ALA A 329 -28.20 -7.14 21.13
N ALA A 330 -27.15 -7.59 20.42
CA ALA A 330 -25.76 -7.33 20.82
C ALA A 330 -25.45 -5.82 20.82
N ALA A 331 -26.00 -5.05 19.86
CA ALA A 331 -25.89 -3.59 19.84
C ALA A 331 -26.48 -2.96 21.10
N GLU A 332 -27.71 -3.36 21.46
CA GLU A 332 -28.40 -2.84 22.64
C GLU A 332 -27.64 -3.15 23.94
N SER A 333 -27.12 -4.38 24.07
CA SER A 333 -26.30 -4.79 25.21
C SER A 333 -25.02 -3.94 25.33
N LEU A 334 -24.29 -3.74 24.24
CA LEU A 334 -23.08 -2.92 24.23
C LEU A 334 -23.37 -1.46 24.54
N VAL A 335 -24.45 -0.88 23.99
CA VAL A 335 -24.85 0.50 24.30
C VAL A 335 -25.25 0.65 25.76
N ALA A 336 -25.97 -0.32 26.33
CA ALA A 336 -26.33 -0.31 27.74
C ALA A 336 -25.10 -0.39 28.65
N ALA A 337 -24.16 -1.31 28.34
CA ALA A 337 -22.89 -1.42 29.04
C ALA A 337 -22.07 -0.13 28.92
N ALA A 338 -21.92 0.42 27.71
CA ALA A 338 -21.21 1.69 27.47
C ALA A 338 -21.82 2.85 28.25
N SER A 339 -23.15 2.95 28.28
CA SER A 339 -23.88 4.02 28.98
C SER A 339 -23.69 3.97 30.50
N ALA A 340 -23.36 2.80 31.06
CA ALA A 340 -23.03 2.64 32.48
C ALA A 340 -21.57 3.00 32.82
N THR A 341 -20.72 3.27 31.81
CA THR A 341 -19.31 3.62 32.01
C THR A 341 -19.08 5.13 32.01
N ALA A 342 -18.04 5.58 32.72
CA ALA A 342 -17.69 6.99 32.77
C ALA A 342 -17.22 7.52 31.41
N GLY A 343 -17.57 8.78 31.09
CA GLY A 343 -17.07 9.46 29.90
C GLY A 343 -17.73 9.05 28.58
N PHE A 344 -18.73 8.16 28.58
CA PHE A 344 -19.53 7.87 27.38
C PHE A 344 -20.24 9.13 26.85
N ARG A 345 -20.26 9.30 25.52
CA ARG A 345 -20.77 10.52 24.86
C ARG A 345 -21.85 10.26 23.81
N GLY A 346 -21.95 9.03 23.30
CA GLY A 346 -22.93 8.66 22.28
C GLY A 346 -22.45 7.50 21.43
N TRP A 347 -23.26 7.12 20.45
CA TRP A 347 -22.97 5.99 19.56
C TRP A 347 -23.51 6.22 18.15
N HIS A 348 -22.99 5.48 17.18
CA HIS A 348 -23.46 5.41 15.80
C HIS A 348 -23.48 3.95 15.34
N LEU A 349 -24.58 3.50 14.74
CA LEU A 349 -24.71 2.14 14.18
C LEU A 349 -24.71 2.22 12.65
N ALA A 350 -23.67 1.69 12.04
CA ALA A 350 -23.51 1.59 10.60
C ALA A 350 -23.98 0.21 10.10
N THR A 351 -25.14 0.18 9.44
CA THR A 351 -25.70 -1.03 8.81
C THR A 351 -25.46 -1.10 7.30
N ASP A 352 -25.20 0.04 6.64
CA ASP A 352 -24.83 0.11 5.23
C ASP A 352 -23.35 -0.29 5.03
N PRO A 353 -23.03 -1.27 4.17
CA PRO A 353 -21.65 -1.63 3.84
C PRO A 353 -20.77 -0.47 3.35
N VAL A 354 -21.33 0.57 2.72
CA VAL A 354 -20.58 1.77 2.33
C VAL A 354 -20.13 2.54 3.58
N ASP A 355 -21.03 2.71 4.55
CA ASP A 355 -20.76 3.40 5.81
C ASP A 355 -19.73 2.63 6.65
N GLN A 356 -19.92 1.32 6.79
CA GLN A 356 -18.99 0.43 7.48
C GLN A 356 -17.57 0.52 6.90
N ARG A 357 -17.42 0.44 5.56
CA ARG A 357 -16.11 0.55 4.90
C ARG A 357 -15.46 1.92 5.10
N ALA A 358 -16.26 3.00 5.07
CA ALA A 358 -15.72 4.35 5.31
C ALA A 358 -15.13 4.45 6.72
N LEU A 359 -15.87 3.98 7.73
CA LEU A 359 -15.43 3.95 9.12
C LEU A 359 -14.22 3.04 9.35
N TRP A 360 -14.25 1.80 8.84
CA TRP A 360 -13.14 0.85 8.95
C TRP A 360 -11.86 1.34 8.28
N SER A 361 -11.98 2.06 7.16
CA SER A 361 -10.80 2.59 6.46
C SER A 361 -9.96 3.54 7.33
N ILE A 362 -10.57 4.22 8.31
CA ILE A 362 -9.84 5.05 9.27
C ILE A 362 -8.92 4.19 10.15
N ARG A 363 -9.45 3.07 10.66
CA ARG A 363 -8.72 2.15 11.56
C ARG A 363 -7.69 1.30 10.83
N GLU A 364 -8.00 0.81 9.63
CA GLU A 364 -7.10 0.00 8.81
C GLU A 364 -5.89 0.79 8.31
N ASP A 365 -6.08 2.06 7.93
CA ASP A 365 -4.98 2.91 7.44
C ASP A 365 -4.12 3.50 8.56
N GLY A 366 -4.50 3.31 9.83
CA GLY A 366 -3.84 3.89 11.01
C GLY A 366 -2.32 3.68 11.05
N ALA A 367 -1.85 2.48 10.70
CA ALA A 367 -0.42 2.16 10.67
C ALA A 367 0.39 2.99 9.66
N GLY A 368 -0.23 3.40 8.56
CA GLY A 368 0.36 4.30 7.59
C GLY A 368 0.17 5.78 7.96
N LEU A 369 -1.02 6.15 8.42
CA LEU A 369 -1.34 7.54 8.81
C LEU A 369 -0.46 8.02 9.96
N ALA A 370 -0.23 7.17 10.97
CA ALA A 370 0.55 7.49 12.16
C ALA A 370 2.06 7.64 11.91
N THR A 371 2.55 7.52 10.67
CA THR A 371 3.98 7.70 10.35
C THR A 371 4.44 9.15 10.40
N ARG A 372 3.48 10.08 10.46
CA ARG A 372 3.73 11.50 10.71
C ARG A 372 2.72 12.05 11.68
N LEU A 373 3.16 12.99 12.50
CA LEU A 373 2.29 13.77 13.37
C LEU A 373 1.46 14.77 12.56
N PRO A 374 0.39 15.38 13.12
CA PRO A 374 -0.44 16.34 12.38
C PRO A 374 0.34 17.56 11.88
N GLY A 375 1.46 17.91 12.55
CA GLY A 375 2.39 18.96 12.12
C GLY A 375 3.43 18.53 11.08
N GLY A 376 3.35 17.30 10.53
CA GLY A 376 4.25 16.78 9.50
C GLY A 376 5.54 16.14 9.99
N ALA A 377 5.88 16.29 11.27
CA ALA A 377 7.05 15.66 11.90
C ALA A 377 6.96 14.12 11.83
N GLU A 378 8.10 13.47 11.63
CA GLU A 378 8.18 12.01 11.50
C GLU A 378 7.86 11.30 12.82
N ALA A 379 7.21 10.15 12.71
CA ALA A 379 6.89 9.27 13.82
C ALA A 379 7.22 7.81 13.45
N TRP A 380 7.88 7.12 14.37
CA TRP A 380 8.58 5.86 14.13
C TRP A 380 7.98 4.72 14.97
N PRO A 381 8.09 3.47 14.49
CA PRO A 381 7.84 2.28 15.31
C PRO A 381 8.95 2.10 16.36
N GLY A 382 8.87 1.06 17.18
CA GLY A 382 9.84 0.68 18.21
C GLY A 382 9.15 0.21 19.48
N TRP A 383 8.15 0.98 19.93
CA TRP A 383 7.26 0.63 21.05
C TRP A 383 5.79 0.86 20.66
N GLU A 384 5.34 0.13 19.65
CA GLU A 384 4.06 0.34 18.97
C GLU A 384 3.07 -0.81 19.12
N ASP A 385 3.30 -1.74 20.04
CA ASP A 385 2.56 -3.01 20.09
C ASP A 385 2.49 -3.60 21.50
N ALA A 386 2.64 -2.77 22.54
CA ALA A 386 2.58 -3.25 23.90
C ALA A 386 1.17 -3.74 24.22
N ALA A 387 1.07 -4.90 24.88
CA ALA A 387 -0.19 -5.47 25.31
C ALA A 387 -0.19 -5.71 26.82
N VAL A 388 -1.31 -5.43 27.48
CA VAL A 388 -1.55 -5.73 28.89
C VAL A 388 -2.86 -6.51 29.01
N PRO A 389 -3.13 -7.21 30.13
CA PRO A 389 -4.48 -7.71 30.41
C PRO A 389 -5.52 -6.57 30.23
N PRO A 390 -6.65 -6.80 29.55
CA PRO A 390 -7.62 -5.74 29.22
C PRO A 390 -8.07 -4.91 30.44
N GLU A 391 -8.19 -5.52 31.61
CA GLU A 391 -8.50 -4.88 32.89
C GLU A 391 -7.46 -3.84 33.34
N ASN A 392 -6.23 -3.94 32.85
CA ASN A 392 -5.13 -3.03 33.19
C ASN A 392 -4.90 -1.96 32.12
N LEU A 393 -5.61 -2.00 30.97
CA LEU A 393 -5.35 -1.11 29.83
C LEU A 393 -5.49 0.37 30.20
N GLY A 394 -6.55 0.74 30.92
CA GLY A 394 -6.80 2.12 31.31
C GLY A 394 -5.71 2.69 32.22
N ALA A 395 -5.26 1.91 33.20
CA ALA A 395 -4.15 2.29 34.09
C ALA A 395 -2.82 2.41 33.31
N TYR A 396 -2.51 1.42 32.47
CA TYR A 396 -1.31 1.42 31.62
C TYR A 396 -1.25 2.66 30.72
N LEU A 397 -2.36 3.03 30.06
CA LEU A 397 -2.38 4.18 29.16
C LEU A 397 -2.11 5.51 29.88
N ARG A 398 -2.56 5.68 31.14
CA ARG A 398 -2.28 6.89 31.94
C ARG A 398 -0.79 6.99 32.24
N GLU A 399 -0.18 5.94 32.79
CA GLU A 399 1.25 5.92 33.13
C GLU A 399 2.14 5.95 31.88
N PHE A 400 1.71 5.33 30.79
CA PHE A 400 2.40 5.42 29.50
C PHE A 400 2.38 6.85 28.96
N THR A 401 1.27 7.57 29.09
CA THR A 401 1.18 8.98 28.71
C THR A 401 2.12 9.86 29.53
N GLU A 402 2.26 9.59 30.82
CA GLU A 402 3.24 10.26 31.68
C GLU A 402 4.68 9.93 31.27
N LEU A 403 4.96 8.67 30.90
CA LEU A 403 6.26 8.27 30.36
C LEU A 403 6.60 9.02 29.07
N LEU A 404 5.64 9.12 28.13
CA LEU A 404 5.82 9.92 26.91
C LEU A 404 6.14 11.38 27.23
N ALA A 405 5.43 11.98 28.19
CA ALA A 405 5.67 13.36 28.61
C ALA A 405 7.09 13.56 29.18
N ARG A 406 7.58 12.63 30.02
CA ARG A 406 8.95 12.67 30.57
C ARG A 406 10.03 12.69 29.47
N TYR A 407 9.80 11.98 28.37
CA TYR A 407 10.70 11.93 27.22
C TYR A 407 10.37 12.98 26.14
N SER A 408 9.37 13.84 26.35
CA SER A 408 8.88 14.81 25.36
C SER A 408 8.47 14.17 24.02
N LEU A 409 7.98 12.92 24.07
CA LEU A 409 7.54 12.17 22.90
C LEU A 409 6.06 12.40 22.63
N ARG A 410 5.68 12.38 21.35
CA ARG A 410 4.31 12.50 20.88
C ARG A 410 3.97 11.35 19.96
N GLY A 411 2.71 10.92 19.99
CA GLY A 411 2.16 9.89 19.12
C GLY A 411 0.63 9.94 19.11
N ALA A 412 0.03 9.26 18.14
CA ALA A 412 -1.41 8.99 18.15
C ALA A 412 -1.63 7.52 18.50
N THR A 413 -2.53 7.26 19.44
CA THR A 413 -2.84 5.91 19.92
C THR A 413 -4.05 5.33 19.18
N TYR A 414 -3.98 4.05 18.88
CA TYR A 414 -5.05 3.24 18.31
C TYR A 414 -4.76 1.77 18.63
N GLY A 415 -5.65 0.82 18.37
CA GLY A 415 -5.30 -0.59 18.53
C GLY A 415 -6.44 -1.47 18.99
N HIS A 416 -6.10 -2.71 19.34
CA HIS A 416 -7.04 -3.76 19.74
C HIS A 416 -7.36 -3.65 21.22
N PHE A 417 -8.17 -2.64 21.57
CA PHE A 417 -8.50 -2.31 22.97
C PHE A 417 -9.18 -3.48 23.68
N GLY A 418 -10.06 -4.23 22.99
CA GLY A 418 -10.71 -5.42 23.54
C GLY A 418 -9.75 -6.50 24.05
N GLU A 419 -8.53 -6.54 23.53
CA GLU A 419 -7.51 -7.50 23.92
C GLU A 419 -6.33 -6.84 24.66
N GLY A 420 -6.50 -5.57 25.05
CA GLY A 420 -5.51 -4.82 25.80
C GLY A 420 -4.24 -4.45 25.02
N CYS A 421 -4.29 -4.46 23.68
CA CYS A 421 -3.13 -4.18 22.83
C CYS A 421 -3.17 -2.76 22.24
N LEU A 422 -2.08 -2.01 22.45
CA LEU A 422 -1.90 -0.64 22.01
C LEU A 422 -0.98 -0.55 20.79
N HIS A 423 -1.39 0.28 19.83
CA HIS A 423 -0.54 0.79 18.76
C HIS A 423 -0.28 2.28 18.85
N VAL A 424 0.98 2.66 18.65
CA VAL A 424 1.44 4.05 18.68
C VAL A 424 2.73 4.20 17.91
N ARG A 425 2.86 5.26 17.10
CA ARG A 425 4.15 5.66 16.52
C ARG A 425 4.62 6.93 17.21
N LEU A 426 5.91 6.98 17.54
CA LEU A 426 6.47 8.00 18.42
C LEU A 426 7.47 8.89 17.70
N SER A 427 7.52 10.17 18.09
CA SER A 427 8.38 11.20 17.50
C SER A 427 9.85 11.09 17.93
N PHE A 428 10.45 9.91 17.83
CA PHE A 428 11.88 9.70 18.08
C PHE A 428 12.74 10.50 17.10
N ASP A 429 13.88 11.01 17.57
CA ASP A 429 14.88 11.67 16.74
C ASP A 429 16.07 10.72 16.47
N PHE A 430 16.01 10.00 15.34
CA PHE A 430 17.14 9.17 14.90
C PHE A 430 18.22 9.95 14.15
N GLY A 431 18.05 11.27 13.96
CA GLY A 431 19.03 12.12 13.30
C GLY A 431 20.18 12.55 14.21
N THR A 432 20.06 12.36 15.52
CA THR A 432 21.06 12.80 16.51
C THR A 432 21.49 11.67 17.44
N THR A 433 22.74 11.71 17.91
CA THR A 433 23.26 10.73 18.89
C THR A 433 22.51 10.77 20.22
N ARG A 434 22.02 11.97 20.60
CA ARG A 434 21.18 12.13 21.78
C ARG A 434 19.85 11.39 21.62
N GLY A 435 19.17 11.59 20.49
CA GLY A 435 17.86 10.96 20.26
C GLY A 435 17.94 9.44 20.15
N THR A 436 19.01 8.88 19.56
CA THR A 436 19.22 7.41 19.58
C THR A 436 19.47 6.87 21.00
N THR A 437 20.17 7.63 21.84
CA THR A 437 20.40 7.25 23.25
C THR A 437 19.11 7.33 24.07
N GLU A 438 18.31 8.38 23.88
CA GLU A 438 17.00 8.55 24.52
C GLU A 438 16.02 7.45 24.09
N PHE A 439 16.05 7.04 22.82
CA PHE A 439 15.29 5.89 22.32
C PHE A 439 15.58 4.61 23.12
N ARG A 440 16.86 4.22 23.30
CA ARG A 440 17.22 3.02 24.09
C ARG A 440 16.74 3.10 25.53
N ARG A 441 16.90 4.26 26.17
CA ARG A 441 16.45 4.48 27.56
C ARG A 441 14.92 4.37 27.68
N PHE A 442 14.20 5.01 26.76
CA PHE A 442 12.75 4.94 26.69
C PHE A 442 12.25 3.50 26.56
N LEU A 443 12.83 2.69 25.66
CA LEU A 443 12.45 1.29 25.49
C LEU A 443 12.60 0.48 26.78
N GLY A 444 13.71 0.67 27.51
CA GLY A 444 13.93 0.00 28.80
C GLY A 444 12.92 0.41 29.87
N ASP A 445 12.57 1.70 29.96
CA ASP A 445 11.56 2.18 30.90
C ASP A 445 10.15 1.71 30.52
N ALA A 446 9.82 1.70 29.23
CA ALA A 446 8.55 1.21 28.72
C ALA A 446 8.39 -0.31 28.94
N ALA A 447 9.46 -1.09 28.81
CA ALA A 447 9.48 -2.51 29.12
C ALA A 447 9.21 -2.81 30.60
N ARG A 448 9.80 -2.03 31.51
CA ARG A 448 9.49 -2.15 32.95
C ARG A 448 8.05 -1.75 33.26
N LEU A 449 7.54 -0.70 32.60
CA LEU A 449 6.17 -0.25 32.78
C LEU A 449 5.17 -1.34 32.34
N VAL A 450 5.33 -1.90 31.14
CA VAL A 450 4.41 -2.95 30.67
C VAL A 450 4.48 -4.20 31.55
N ALA A 451 5.67 -4.57 32.04
CA ALA A 451 5.85 -5.67 32.98
C ALA A 451 5.13 -5.42 34.32
N ALA A 452 5.16 -4.18 34.83
CA ALA A 452 4.47 -3.80 36.07
C ALA A 452 2.93 -3.95 35.97
N HIS A 453 2.37 -3.83 34.77
CA HIS A 453 0.96 -4.10 34.49
C HIS A 453 0.68 -5.55 34.06
N GLY A 454 1.66 -6.46 34.21
CA GLY A 454 1.54 -7.88 33.86
C GLY A 454 1.52 -8.14 32.34
N GLY A 455 1.93 -7.17 31.54
CA GLY A 455 1.83 -7.23 30.08
C GLY A 455 3.06 -7.78 29.36
N SER A 456 3.07 -7.54 28.04
CA SER A 456 4.03 -8.04 27.04
C SER A 456 4.48 -6.89 26.12
N PRO A 457 5.77 -6.79 25.76
CA PRO A 457 6.26 -5.79 24.81
C PRO A 457 5.63 -5.88 23.41
N SER A 458 5.19 -7.06 23.00
CA SER A 458 4.51 -7.33 21.73
C SER A 458 3.20 -8.08 21.93
N GLY A 459 2.14 -7.58 21.31
CA GLY A 459 0.83 -8.22 21.21
C GLY A 459 0.54 -8.88 19.87
N GLU A 460 1.22 -8.52 18.78
CA GLU A 460 1.04 -9.16 17.46
C GLU A 460 2.18 -8.98 16.43
N HIS A 461 3.06 -8.00 16.60
CA HIS A 461 4.09 -7.67 15.61
C HIS A 461 5.34 -8.57 15.69
N GLY A 462 5.45 -9.38 16.74
CA GLY A 462 6.67 -10.08 17.13
C GLY A 462 7.66 -9.13 17.82
N ASP A 463 8.64 -9.70 18.51
CA ASP A 463 9.66 -8.96 19.22
C ASP A 463 10.68 -8.35 18.27
N GLY A 464 11.14 -9.14 17.30
CA GLY A 464 12.22 -8.79 16.38
C GLY A 464 13.41 -8.12 17.08
N GLN A 465 14.19 -7.33 16.35
CA GLN A 465 15.28 -6.57 16.97
C GLN A 465 14.75 -5.43 17.86
N ALA A 466 13.51 -4.98 17.61
CA ALA A 466 12.88 -3.91 18.37
C ALA A 466 12.77 -4.21 19.88
N ARG A 467 12.51 -5.46 20.24
CA ARG A 467 12.09 -5.81 21.62
C ARG A 467 12.78 -7.03 22.20
N SER A 468 13.49 -7.82 21.40
CA SER A 468 14.15 -9.04 21.89
C SER A 468 15.16 -8.76 23.01
N ASP A 469 15.91 -7.65 22.96
CA ASP A 469 16.87 -7.29 24.03
C ASP A 469 16.19 -6.79 25.32
N LEU A 470 14.87 -6.61 25.31
CA LEU A 470 14.07 -6.16 26.44
C LEU A 470 13.40 -7.33 27.19
N LEU A 471 13.38 -8.54 26.62
CA LEU A 471 12.62 -9.68 27.18
C LEU A 471 13.08 -10.06 28.60
N GLY A 472 14.36 -9.90 28.93
CA GLY A 472 14.88 -10.12 30.28
C GLY A 472 14.37 -9.12 31.33
N LEU A 473 13.66 -8.06 30.94
CA LEU A 473 12.97 -7.15 31.86
C LEU A 473 11.52 -7.59 32.15
N VAL A 474 11.00 -8.55 31.39
CA VAL A 474 9.59 -8.99 31.44
C VAL A 474 9.49 -10.44 31.92
N TYR A 475 10.45 -11.28 31.53
CA TYR A 475 10.53 -12.69 31.90
C TYR A 475 11.60 -12.94 32.96
N SER A 476 11.40 -13.97 33.79
CA SER A 476 12.43 -14.42 34.72
C SER A 476 13.65 -15.01 33.99
N GLU A 477 14.79 -15.08 34.68
CA GLU A 477 16.00 -15.75 34.13
C GLU A 477 15.73 -17.22 33.76
N GLN A 478 14.83 -17.90 34.49
CA GLN A 478 14.43 -19.28 34.19
C GLN A 478 13.63 -19.35 32.89
N ALA A 479 12.65 -18.46 32.69
CA ALA A 479 11.90 -18.37 31.45
C ALA A 479 12.82 -18.04 30.26
N MET A 480 13.75 -17.10 30.42
CA MET A 480 14.77 -16.79 29.39
C MET A 480 15.66 -18.01 29.07
N THR A 481 16.05 -18.78 30.10
CA THR A 481 16.85 -20.01 29.92
C THR A 481 16.08 -21.08 29.16
N LEU A 482 14.79 -21.27 29.45
CA LEU A 482 13.92 -22.19 28.72
C LEU A 482 13.80 -21.79 27.25
N MET A 483 13.59 -20.50 26.95
CA MET A 483 13.53 -20.02 25.57
C MET A 483 14.86 -20.26 24.83
N ALA A 484 16.00 -19.95 25.45
CA ALA A 484 17.31 -20.20 24.86
C ALA A 484 17.56 -21.70 24.60
N ARG A 485 17.13 -22.58 25.52
CA ARG A 485 17.23 -24.03 25.35
C ARG A 485 16.31 -24.51 24.22
N PHE A 486 15.10 -23.98 24.11
CA PHE A 486 14.15 -24.30 23.03
C PHE A 486 14.76 -23.98 21.67
N LYS A 487 15.30 -22.76 21.49
CA LYS A 487 16.03 -22.37 20.28
C LYS A 487 17.15 -23.36 19.94
N ARG A 488 18.01 -23.69 20.91
CA ARG A 488 19.16 -24.59 20.68
C ARG A 488 18.77 -26.03 20.33
N ILE A 489 17.58 -26.49 20.70
CA ILE A 489 17.08 -27.81 20.31
C ILE A 489 16.81 -27.84 18.79
N TRP A 490 16.21 -26.79 18.25
CA TRP A 490 15.81 -26.69 16.84
C TRP A 490 16.92 -26.18 15.92
N ASP A 491 17.73 -25.25 16.39
CA ASP A 491 18.83 -24.63 15.64
C ASP A 491 20.08 -24.51 16.53
N PRO A 492 20.81 -25.63 16.73
CA PRO A 492 21.99 -25.66 17.60
C PRO A 492 23.14 -24.77 17.10
N ASP A 493 23.22 -24.55 15.79
CA ASP A 493 24.25 -23.71 15.17
C ASP A 493 23.92 -22.20 15.25
N GLY A 494 22.68 -21.85 15.58
CA GLY A 494 22.23 -20.47 15.70
C GLY A 494 22.20 -19.72 14.36
N LEU A 495 21.95 -20.41 13.25
CA LEU A 495 22.03 -19.87 11.89
C LEU A 495 20.66 -19.49 11.30
N LEU A 496 19.55 -19.87 11.93
CA LEU A 496 18.20 -19.41 11.58
C LEU A 496 17.87 -18.10 12.31
N ASN A 497 17.65 -17.05 11.52
CA ASN A 497 17.35 -15.66 11.90
C ASN A 497 18.10 -15.15 13.15
N PRO A 498 19.44 -15.14 13.14
CA PRO A 498 20.24 -14.87 14.33
C PRO A 498 20.02 -13.46 14.91
N GLY A 499 20.05 -13.37 16.23
CA GLY A 499 19.91 -12.13 16.98
C GLY A 499 18.47 -11.70 17.25
N MET A 500 17.52 -12.63 17.14
CA MET A 500 16.08 -12.46 17.38
C MET A 500 15.61 -13.39 18.51
N VAL A 501 14.72 -12.87 19.35
CA VAL A 501 14.12 -13.46 20.57
C VAL A 501 15.15 -13.83 21.65
N VAL A 502 16.15 -14.65 21.31
CA VAL A 502 17.27 -15.02 22.18
C VAL A 502 18.60 -14.62 21.53
N ASP A 503 19.65 -14.48 22.35
CA ASP A 503 20.94 -13.94 21.91
C ASP A 503 20.78 -12.62 21.14
N ALA A 504 19.87 -11.79 21.66
CA ALA A 504 19.28 -10.67 20.95
C ALA A 504 20.29 -9.59 20.59
N ARG A 505 20.13 -9.03 19.38
CA ARG A 505 20.82 -7.78 19.02
C ARG A 505 20.25 -6.61 19.80
N PRO A 506 21.07 -5.63 20.18
CA PRO A 506 20.58 -4.40 20.81
C PRO A 506 19.61 -3.64 19.91
N SER A 507 18.53 -3.14 20.51
CA SER A 507 17.44 -2.43 19.83
C SER A 507 17.84 -1.09 19.19
N ASP A 508 18.97 -0.50 19.58
CA ASP A 508 19.51 0.75 19.04
C ASP A 508 20.64 0.55 18.01
N GLN A 509 20.96 -0.69 17.65
CA GLN A 509 21.88 -1.02 16.57
C GLN A 509 21.16 -1.16 15.23
N ASP A 510 21.92 -1.08 14.13
CA ASP A 510 21.43 -1.30 12.76
C ASP A 510 20.26 -0.38 12.34
N LEU A 511 20.08 0.77 13.01
CA LEU A 511 19.02 1.73 12.68
C LEU A 511 19.21 2.28 11.26
N ARG A 512 18.13 2.24 10.49
CA ARG A 512 18.02 2.73 9.10
C ARG A 512 18.38 4.21 9.01
N VAL A 513 17.84 5.01 9.91
CA VAL A 513 18.21 6.41 10.10
C VAL A 513 19.17 6.46 11.28
N SER A 514 20.32 7.09 11.10
CA SER A 514 21.35 7.15 12.12
C SER A 514 22.17 8.44 11.96
N PRO A 515 22.62 9.07 13.06
CA PRO A 515 23.49 10.24 13.00
C PRO A 515 24.83 9.96 12.31
N SER A 516 25.29 8.71 12.28
CA SER A 516 26.54 8.31 11.62
C SER A 516 26.42 8.22 10.09
N ARG A 517 25.20 8.25 9.56
CA ARG A 517 24.90 8.07 8.14
C ARG A 517 24.55 9.42 7.52
N VAL A 518 25.52 10.02 6.84
CA VAL A 518 25.35 11.30 6.15
C VAL A 518 24.94 11.04 4.70
N PRO A 519 23.74 11.46 4.26
CA PRO A 519 23.32 11.31 2.87
C PRO A 519 24.22 12.07 1.89
N LEU A 520 24.28 11.60 0.65
CA LEU A 520 24.95 12.27 -0.45
C LEU A 520 24.35 13.67 -0.68
N PRO A 521 25.17 14.71 -0.95
CA PRO A 521 24.70 16.05 -1.25
C PRO A 521 24.15 16.11 -2.69
N LEU A 522 22.94 15.60 -2.89
CA LEU A 522 22.29 15.52 -4.19
C LEU A 522 21.48 16.80 -4.48
N PRO A 523 21.84 17.61 -5.48
CA PRO A 523 21.08 18.81 -5.81
C PRO A 523 19.70 18.45 -6.37
N THR A 524 18.69 19.26 -6.05
CA THR A 524 17.31 19.07 -6.47
C THR A 524 16.80 20.21 -7.37
N VAL A 525 15.78 19.94 -8.20
CA VAL A 525 15.07 20.94 -9.00
C VAL A 525 13.71 21.27 -8.39
N PHE A 526 13.01 20.27 -7.83
CA PHE A 526 11.83 20.49 -6.99
C PHE A 526 12.22 20.99 -5.60
N GLY A 527 11.30 21.73 -4.97
CA GLY A 527 11.52 22.36 -3.67
C GLY A 527 11.16 21.51 -2.45
N TYR A 528 10.46 20.37 -2.60
CA TYR A 528 10.04 19.47 -1.51
C TYR A 528 9.59 20.16 -0.20
N PRO A 529 8.66 21.14 -0.24
CA PRO A 529 8.32 21.93 0.94
C PRO A 529 7.71 21.09 2.07
N GLU A 530 7.06 19.97 1.76
CA GLU A 530 6.47 19.04 2.74
C GLU A 530 7.52 18.17 3.48
N ASP A 531 8.79 18.26 3.08
CA ASP A 531 9.92 17.47 3.57
C ASP A 531 11.14 18.35 3.87
N ASP A 532 10.92 19.61 4.28
CA ASP A 532 11.95 20.61 4.61
C ASP A 532 12.96 20.88 3.48
N GLY A 533 12.56 20.68 2.23
CA GLY A 533 13.45 20.80 1.07
C GLY A 533 14.39 19.62 0.86
N ASP A 534 14.22 18.52 1.60
CA ASP A 534 15.11 17.36 1.58
C ASP A 534 14.51 16.17 0.81
N PHE A 535 15.16 15.80 -0.30
CA PHE A 535 14.78 14.64 -1.11
C PHE A 535 14.95 13.30 -0.38
N THR A 536 15.91 13.19 0.54
CA THR A 536 16.10 11.99 1.37
C THR A 536 14.91 11.80 2.31
N LYS A 537 14.41 12.89 2.91
CA LYS A 537 13.18 12.88 3.72
C LYS A 537 11.97 12.50 2.87
N ALA A 538 11.85 13.05 1.66
CA ALA A 538 10.79 12.70 0.73
C ALA A 538 10.83 11.20 0.35
N ALA A 539 12.01 10.66 0.00
CA ALA A 539 12.19 9.26 -0.35
C ALA A 539 11.88 8.30 0.83
N ARG A 540 12.19 8.71 2.07
CA ARG A 540 11.93 7.90 3.27
C ARG A 540 10.52 8.05 3.85
N ARG A 541 9.64 8.84 3.23
CA ARG A 541 8.19 8.83 3.57
C ARG A 541 7.63 7.41 3.54
N CYS A 542 8.09 6.60 2.60
CA CYS A 542 7.76 5.18 2.58
C CYS A 542 8.46 4.45 3.74
N VAL A 543 7.72 4.17 4.82
CA VAL A 543 8.27 3.44 5.96
C VAL A 543 8.37 1.93 5.75
N GLY A 544 7.66 1.37 4.76
CA GLY A 544 7.72 -0.05 4.40
C GLY A 544 6.41 -0.86 4.50
N VAL A 545 5.27 -0.22 4.84
CA VAL A 545 3.95 -0.89 5.06
C VAL A 545 3.48 -1.79 3.90
N GLY A 546 3.91 -1.52 2.67
CA GLY A 546 3.68 -2.43 1.54
C GLY A 546 2.27 -2.40 0.94
N LYS A 547 1.42 -1.41 1.24
CA LYS A 547 0.07 -1.27 0.63
C LYS A 547 0.09 -1.27 -0.92
N CYS A 548 1.20 -0.85 -1.52
CA CYS A 548 1.41 -0.91 -2.97
C CYS A 548 1.58 -2.32 -3.55
N ARG A 549 1.63 -3.36 -2.69
CA ARG A 549 1.69 -4.77 -3.08
C ARG A 549 0.31 -5.44 -3.13
N ASN A 550 -0.76 -4.74 -2.74
CA ASN A 550 -2.10 -5.29 -2.83
C ASN A 550 -2.45 -5.63 -4.28
N MET A 551 -3.02 -6.82 -4.50
CA MET A 551 -3.41 -7.30 -5.82
C MET A 551 -4.76 -6.76 -6.30
N SER A 552 -5.53 -6.11 -5.41
CA SER A 552 -6.85 -5.55 -5.71
C SER A 552 -7.14 -4.28 -4.88
N GLY A 553 -8.30 -3.65 -5.10
CA GLY A 553 -8.88 -2.64 -4.20
C GLY A 553 -8.38 -1.18 -4.34
N SER A 554 -7.31 -0.92 -5.10
CA SER A 554 -6.77 0.45 -5.31
C SER A 554 -6.21 0.66 -6.72
N VAL A 555 -5.88 1.89 -7.13
CA VAL A 555 -5.23 2.13 -8.43
C VAL A 555 -3.72 1.87 -8.33
N MET A 556 -3.11 2.10 -7.16
CA MET A 556 -1.70 1.80 -6.88
C MET A 556 -1.46 0.30 -6.59
N CYS A 557 -0.49 -0.39 -7.19
CA CYS A 557 0.54 -0.01 -8.16
C CYS A 557 0.46 -1.00 -9.34
N PRO A 558 0.02 -0.58 -10.54
CA PRO A 558 -0.37 -1.52 -11.59
C PRO A 558 0.80 -2.35 -12.11
N SER A 559 2.02 -1.78 -12.16
CA SER A 559 3.22 -2.51 -12.57
C SER A 559 3.53 -3.69 -11.65
N TYR A 560 3.45 -3.50 -10.33
CA TYR A 560 3.70 -4.58 -9.37
C TYR A 560 2.67 -5.70 -9.53
N ARG A 561 1.39 -5.37 -9.70
CA ARG A 561 0.35 -6.38 -9.91
C ARG A 561 0.54 -7.21 -11.17
N VAL A 562 1.25 -6.67 -12.17
CA VAL A 562 1.62 -7.41 -13.38
C VAL A 562 2.86 -8.26 -13.15
N THR A 563 3.90 -7.72 -12.50
CA THR A 563 5.22 -8.38 -12.45
C THR A 563 5.45 -9.25 -11.21
N GLY A 564 4.75 -8.98 -10.11
CA GLY A 564 5.01 -9.56 -8.79
C GLY A 564 6.38 -9.19 -8.20
N ASP A 565 7.15 -8.31 -8.85
CA ASP A 565 8.50 -7.96 -8.46
C ASP A 565 8.51 -6.74 -7.53
N GLU A 566 9.10 -6.88 -6.34
CA GLU A 566 9.20 -5.82 -5.32
C GLU A 566 9.75 -4.51 -5.90
N ARG A 567 10.71 -4.60 -6.84
CA ARG A 567 11.32 -3.45 -7.52
C ARG A 567 10.28 -2.56 -8.20
N ASP A 568 9.21 -3.15 -8.71
CA ASP A 568 8.16 -2.46 -9.49
C ASP A 568 7.00 -1.96 -8.61
N SER A 569 7.13 -2.08 -7.29
CA SER A 569 6.22 -1.49 -6.32
C SER A 569 6.63 -0.06 -5.95
N THR A 570 5.70 0.73 -5.41
CA THR A 570 6.02 2.05 -4.85
C THR A 570 7.06 1.95 -3.72
N ARG A 571 6.94 0.91 -2.87
CA ARG A 571 7.87 0.64 -1.76
C ARG A 571 9.28 0.36 -2.27
N GLY A 572 9.43 -0.55 -3.23
CA GLY A 572 10.73 -0.88 -3.80
C GLY A 572 11.41 0.32 -4.47
N ARG A 573 10.66 1.13 -5.22
CA ARG A 573 11.18 2.36 -5.83
C ARG A 573 11.62 3.39 -4.78
N ALA A 574 10.80 3.60 -3.76
CA ALA A 574 11.14 4.51 -2.66
C ALA A 574 12.39 4.01 -1.91
N ARG A 575 12.51 2.69 -1.69
CA ARG A 575 13.68 2.07 -1.06
C ARG A 575 14.94 2.29 -1.87
N LEU A 576 14.90 2.06 -3.19
CA LEU A 576 16.06 2.28 -4.06
C LEU A 576 16.46 3.75 -4.15
N LEU A 577 15.48 4.66 -4.19
CA LEU A 577 15.75 6.10 -4.12
C LEU A 577 16.39 6.49 -2.79
N TYR A 578 15.92 5.95 -1.67
CA TYR A 578 16.52 6.19 -0.36
C TYR A 578 17.94 5.61 -0.27
N GLU A 579 18.17 4.38 -0.74
CA GLU A 579 19.49 3.76 -0.74
C GLU A 579 20.47 4.50 -1.66
N MET A 580 19.99 5.06 -2.77
CA MET A 580 20.74 5.96 -3.64
C MET A 580 21.17 7.25 -2.92
N THR A 581 20.33 7.82 -2.05
CA THR A 581 20.74 9.00 -1.27
C THR A 581 21.75 8.63 -0.20
N GLN A 582 21.77 7.38 0.30
CA GLN A 582 22.78 6.94 1.26
C GLN A 582 24.15 6.69 0.62
N GLY A 583 24.20 6.24 -0.64
CA GLY A 583 25.45 6.04 -1.37
C GLY A 583 26.28 4.82 -0.94
N GLU A 584 25.74 3.94 -0.09
CA GLU A 584 26.46 2.76 0.42
C GLU A 584 26.30 1.52 -0.47
N VAL A 585 25.05 1.13 -0.77
CA VAL A 585 24.74 -0.01 -1.63
C VAL A 585 24.53 0.46 -3.06
N ILE A 586 23.74 1.52 -3.23
CA ILE A 586 23.51 2.17 -4.51
C ILE A 586 24.45 3.38 -4.60
N THR A 587 25.62 3.17 -5.20
CA THR A 587 26.72 4.15 -5.18
C THR A 587 26.68 5.17 -6.33
N GLY A 588 25.84 4.94 -7.35
CA GLY A 588 25.79 5.76 -8.56
C GLY A 588 25.13 7.13 -8.41
N GLY A 589 24.52 7.45 -7.25
CA GLY A 589 23.70 8.64 -7.05
C GLY A 589 22.66 8.81 -8.17
N TRP A 590 22.52 10.02 -8.71
CA TRP A 590 21.62 10.27 -9.86
C TRP A 590 21.91 9.44 -11.13
N ARG A 591 23.09 8.82 -11.23
CA ARG A 591 23.48 7.99 -12.39
C ARG A 591 23.21 6.50 -12.21
N SER A 592 22.68 6.08 -11.06
CA SER A 592 22.42 4.67 -10.73
C SER A 592 21.51 4.00 -11.77
N ALA A 593 21.91 2.82 -12.26
CA ALA A 593 21.13 2.06 -13.23
C ALA A 593 19.98 1.31 -12.54
N GLU A 594 20.22 0.86 -11.31
CA GLU A 594 19.28 0.14 -10.45
C GLU A 594 18.02 0.96 -10.19
N VAL A 595 18.20 2.26 -9.87
CA VAL A 595 17.12 3.21 -9.66
C VAL A 595 16.40 3.52 -10.96
N ARG A 596 17.14 3.72 -12.06
CA ARG A 596 16.55 3.93 -13.39
C ARG A 596 15.62 2.77 -13.75
N ASP A 597 16.09 1.54 -13.58
CA ASP A 597 15.38 0.32 -13.97
C ASP A 597 14.12 0.12 -13.13
N ALA A 598 14.18 0.41 -11.83
CA ALA A 598 12.99 0.37 -10.97
C ALA A 598 11.95 1.43 -11.34
N LEU A 599 12.38 2.62 -11.77
CA LEU A 599 11.50 3.70 -12.18
C LEU A 599 10.96 3.53 -13.61
N ASP A 600 11.52 2.63 -14.41
CA ASP A 600 11.15 2.44 -15.81
C ASP A 600 9.67 2.05 -15.94
N LEU A 601 9.26 1.02 -15.19
CA LEU A 601 7.88 0.56 -15.11
C LEU A 601 6.93 1.45 -14.28
N CYS A 602 7.38 2.61 -13.79
CA CYS A 602 6.48 3.57 -13.15
C CYS A 602 5.71 4.37 -14.21
N LEU A 603 4.38 4.24 -14.21
CA LEU A 603 3.49 4.93 -15.16
C LEU A 603 3.39 6.46 -14.96
N SER A 604 3.99 7.01 -13.90
CA SER A 604 3.80 8.41 -13.49
C SER A 604 2.32 8.77 -13.32
N CYS A 605 1.50 7.82 -12.86
CA CYS A 605 0.04 7.96 -12.75
C CYS A 605 -0.43 8.74 -11.52
N LYS A 606 0.47 9.04 -10.58
CA LYS A 606 0.22 9.71 -9.29
C LYS A 606 -0.70 9.00 -8.30
N ALA A 607 -1.23 7.82 -8.61
CA ALA A 607 -2.08 7.08 -7.68
C ALA A 607 -1.43 6.88 -6.30
N CYS A 608 -0.11 6.70 -6.23
CA CYS A 608 0.61 6.57 -4.96
C CYS A 608 0.60 7.82 -4.08
N ALA A 609 0.37 9.02 -4.63
CA ALA A 609 0.27 10.25 -3.84
C ALA A 609 -0.99 10.26 -2.96
N THR A 610 -2.00 9.47 -3.31
CA THR A 610 -3.34 9.47 -2.68
C THR A 610 -3.69 8.12 -2.08
N ASP A 611 -3.39 7.02 -2.77
CA ASP A 611 -3.66 5.65 -2.29
C ASP A 611 -2.66 5.21 -1.20
N CYS A 612 -1.47 5.82 -1.16
CA CYS A 612 -0.49 5.55 -0.12
C CYS A 612 -0.78 6.44 1.09
N PRO A 613 -0.94 5.87 2.30
CA PRO A 613 -1.30 6.64 3.49
C PRO A 613 -0.24 7.67 3.91
N VAL A 614 0.99 7.55 3.40
CA VAL A 614 2.10 8.48 3.69
C VAL A 614 2.35 9.51 2.58
N GLY A 615 1.53 9.49 1.52
CA GLY A 615 1.55 10.48 0.44
C GLY A 615 2.80 10.45 -0.44
N VAL A 616 3.28 9.26 -0.85
CA VAL A 616 4.46 9.13 -1.72
C VAL A 616 4.15 9.63 -3.13
N ASP A 617 4.82 10.70 -3.58
CA ASP A 617 4.71 11.19 -4.96
C ASP A 617 5.83 10.63 -5.85
N MET A 618 5.69 9.35 -6.22
CA MET A 618 6.66 8.67 -7.09
C MET A 618 6.77 9.30 -8.49
N ALA A 619 5.73 10.00 -8.97
CA ALA A 619 5.78 10.68 -10.27
C ALA A 619 6.74 11.88 -10.23
N THR A 620 6.68 12.68 -9.15
CA THR A 620 7.64 13.76 -8.90
C THR A 620 9.06 13.20 -8.71
N TYR A 621 9.22 12.13 -7.91
CA TYR A 621 10.54 11.54 -7.65
C TYR A 621 11.18 10.97 -8.92
N LYS A 622 10.38 10.29 -9.76
CA LYS A 622 10.83 9.83 -11.09
C LYS A 622 11.28 11.00 -11.96
N SER A 623 10.50 12.08 -11.99
CA SER A 623 10.81 13.25 -12.82
C SER A 623 12.11 13.94 -12.39
N GLU A 624 12.35 14.07 -11.08
CA GLU A 624 13.61 14.56 -10.51
C GLU A 624 14.79 13.65 -10.88
N PHE A 625 14.66 12.35 -10.65
CA PHE A 625 15.71 11.39 -10.97
C PHE A 625 16.06 11.42 -12.47
N LEU A 626 15.07 11.35 -13.36
CA LEU A 626 15.26 11.38 -14.81
C LEU A 626 15.85 12.71 -15.31
N HIS A 627 15.66 13.81 -14.58
CA HIS A 627 16.30 15.07 -14.89
C HIS A 627 17.81 14.98 -14.77
N HIS A 628 18.28 14.54 -13.61
CA HIS A 628 19.71 14.43 -13.33
C HIS A 628 20.34 13.26 -14.07
N HIS A 629 19.67 12.10 -14.11
CA HIS A 629 20.18 10.89 -14.76
C HIS A 629 20.54 11.13 -16.22
N TYR A 630 19.71 11.89 -16.93
CA TYR A 630 19.89 12.18 -18.35
C TYR A 630 20.49 13.57 -18.63
N ARG A 631 20.95 14.29 -17.61
CA ARG A 631 21.63 15.56 -17.82
C ARG A 631 22.94 15.30 -18.57
N ARG A 632 23.05 15.85 -19.80
CA ARG A 632 24.18 15.64 -20.73
C ARG A 632 24.36 14.18 -21.17
N ARG A 633 23.29 13.38 -21.18
CA ARG A 633 23.28 11.99 -21.68
C ARG A 633 22.14 11.79 -22.69
N PRO A 634 22.29 10.86 -23.65
CA PRO A 634 21.22 10.53 -24.58
C PRO A 634 20.01 9.96 -23.82
N ARG A 635 18.80 10.35 -24.25
CA ARG A 635 17.53 9.84 -23.71
C ARG A 635 16.96 8.75 -24.61
N PRO A 636 16.08 7.87 -24.08
CA PRO A 636 15.26 7.00 -24.91
C PRO A 636 14.55 7.76 -26.03
N MET A 637 14.42 7.16 -27.21
CA MET A 637 13.80 7.81 -28.37
C MET A 637 12.35 8.24 -28.11
N SER A 638 11.62 7.49 -27.28
CA SER A 638 10.27 7.82 -26.82
C SER A 638 10.21 9.18 -26.09
N HIS A 639 11.26 9.57 -25.38
CA HIS A 639 11.33 10.88 -24.72
C HIS A 639 11.39 12.02 -25.73
N TYR A 640 11.89 11.78 -26.94
CA TYR A 640 11.92 12.76 -28.03
C TYR A 640 10.67 12.68 -28.92
N SER A 641 10.18 11.48 -29.26
CA SER A 641 9.00 11.32 -30.11
C SER A 641 7.71 11.69 -29.37
N MET A 642 7.53 11.17 -28.15
CA MET A 642 6.32 11.38 -27.33
C MET A 642 6.50 12.49 -26.30
N GLY A 643 7.67 12.61 -25.66
CA GLY A 643 7.92 13.70 -24.70
C GLY A 643 7.83 15.10 -25.33
N TRP A 644 8.17 15.22 -26.62
CA TRP A 644 8.01 16.46 -27.41
C TRP A 644 6.78 16.46 -28.32
N LEU A 645 5.83 15.54 -28.12
CA LEU A 645 4.60 15.47 -28.90
C LEU A 645 3.87 16.82 -29.02
N PRO A 646 3.83 17.72 -28.02
CA PRO A 646 3.22 19.04 -28.21
C PRO A 646 3.90 19.90 -29.27
N LEU A 647 5.23 19.81 -29.41
CA LEU A 647 5.95 20.50 -30.49
C LEU A 647 5.60 19.86 -31.84
N TRP A 648 5.69 18.54 -31.94
CA TRP A 648 5.39 17.81 -33.18
C TRP A 648 3.95 18.01 -33.64
N SER A 649 2.99 18.03 -32.72
CA SER A 649 1.58 18.26 -33.01
C SER A 649 1.31 19.65 -33.58
N ARG A 650 2.01 20.67 -33.05
CA ARG A 650 1.92 22.03 -33.58
C ARG A 650 2.49 22.14 -35.00
N LEU A 651 3.59 21.44 -35.28
CA LEU A 651 4.17 21.39 -36.63
C LEU A 651 3.28 20.60 -37.60
N ALA A 652 2.77 19.45 -37.17
CA ALA A 652 1.89 18.58 -37.96
C ALA A 652 0.57 19.26 -38.34
N ALA A 653 0.07 20.19 -37.51
CA ALA A 653 -1.12 20.98 -37.79
C ALA A 653 -1.02 21.85 -39.05
N GLY A 654 0.18 22.11 -39.58
CA GLY A 654 0.37 22.82 -40.85
C GLY A 654 0.01 21.99 -42.08
N ALA A 655 0.13 20.66 -42.02
CA ALA A 655 -0.18 19.74 -43.13
C ALA A 655 -0.70 18.38 -42.62
N PRO A 656 -1.81 18.33 -41.86
CA PRO A 656 -2.23 17.12 -41.14
C PRO A 656 -2.57 15.96 -42.07
N ARG A 657 -3.10 16.23 -43.27
CA ARG A 657 -3.42 15.19 -44.27
C ARG A 657 -2.16 14.47 -44.76
N LEU A 658 -1.09 15.21 -45.05
CA LEU A 658 0.19 14.64 -45.47
C LEU A 658 0.83 13.83 -44.34
N VAL A 659 0.86 14.40 -43.13
CA VAL A 659 1.40 13.70 -41.96
C VAL A 659 0.65 12.40 -41.71
N ASN A 660 -0.68 12.42 -41.74
CA ASN A 660 -1.49 11.21 -41.59
C ASN A 660 -1.28 10.21 -42.74
N ALA A 661 -1.15 10.67 -43.99
CA ALA A 661 -0.86 9.77 -45.11
C ALA A 661 0.46 9.03 -44.87
N VAL A 662 1.50 9.72 -44.39
CA VAL A 662 2.79 9.12 -44.09
C VAL A 662 2.71 8.19 -42.87
N THR A 663 2.14 8.65 -41.74
CA THR A 663 2.11 7.88 -40.48
C THR A 663 1.15 6.69 -40.50
N GLN A 664 0.27 6.61 -41.50
CA GLN A 664 -0.65 5.49 -41.72
C GLN A 664 -0.28 4.64 -42.96
N SER A 665 0.87 4.90 -43.60
CA SER A 665 1.34 4.16 -44.78
C SER A 665 2.23 2.96 -44.42
N ALA A 666 2.76 2.28 -45.44
CA ALA A 666 3.82 1.28 -45.29
C ALA A 666 5.10 1.81 -44.61
N ALA A 667 5.31 3.13 -44.50
CA ALA A 667 6.42 3.71 -43.76
C ALA A 667 6.21 3.73 -42.23
N ALA A 668 4.99 3.50 -41.74
CA ALA A 668 4.64 3.59 -40.32
C ALA A 668 5.50 2.68 -39.40
N PRO A 669 5.83 1.42 -39.76
CA PRO A 669 6.70 0.58 -38.93
C PRO A 669 8.10 1.19 -38.72
N ALA A 670 8.68 1.80 -39.74
CA ALA A 670 9.99 2.46 -39.65
C ALA A 670 9.92 3.70 -38.74
N ILE A 671 8.87 4.52 -38.88
CA ILE A 671 8.63 5.69 -38.03
C ILE A 671 8.47 5.27 -36.57
N LYS A 672 7.67 4.23 -36.30
CA LYS A 672 7.48 3.68 -34.95
C LYS A 672 8.80 3.19 -34.35
N ARG A 673 9.58 2.42 -35.12
CA ARG A 673 10.89 1.92 -34.69
C ARG A 673 11.86 3.05 -34.33
N LEU A 674 11.97 4.07 -35.18
CA LEU A 674 12.83 5.24 -34.92
C LEU A 674 12.35 6.07 -33.72
N GLY A 675 11.03 6.12 -33.50
CA GLY A 675 10.41 6.81 -32.37
C GLY A 675 10.44 6.04 -31.05
N GLY A 676 10.95 4.81 -31.00
CA GLY A 676 10.89 3.95 -29.81
C GLY A 676 9.48 3.45 -29.47
N ILE A 677 8.60 3.37 -30.47
CA ILE A 677 7.18 3.00 -30.30
C ILE A 677 6.98 1.51 -30.60
N ALA A 678 6.19 0.84 -29.79
CA ALA A 678 5.83 -0.56 -29.94
C ALA A 678 5.19 -0.83 -31.32
N PRO A 679 5.61 -1.87 -32.06
CA PRO A 679 5.09 -2.15 -33.38
C PRO A 679 3.58 -2.45 -33.41
N GLN A 680 3.02 -2.95 -32.31
CA GLN A 680 1.59 -3.23 -32.13
C GLN A 680 0.74 -1.95 -32.04
N ARG A 681 1.33 -0.80 -31.73
CA ARG A 681 0.59 0.45 -31.54
C ARG A 681 0.24 1.09 -32.88
N ALA A 682 -0.99 1.57 -32.97
CA ALA A 682 -1.39 2.51 -34.01
C ALA A 682 -0.97 3.93 -33.61
N LEU A 683 -0.41 4.69 -34.55
CA LEU A 683 -0.11 6.10 -34.35
C LEU A 683 -1.41 6.91 -34.40
N PRO A 684 -1.68 7.80 -33.43
CA PRO A 684 -2.86 8.64 -33.47
C PRO A 684 -2.92 9.52 -34.73
N ARG A 685 -4.13 9.74 -35.25
CA ARG A 685 -4.35 10.59 -36.43
C ARG A 685 -4.54 12.04 -36.02
N PHE A 686 -3.82 12.95 -36.67
CA PHE A 686 -4.01 14.39 -36.48
C PHE A 686 -5.34 14.84 -37.10
N ALA A 687 -6.07 15.70 -36.41
CA ALA A 687 -7.29 16.31 -36.94
C ALA A 687 -6.97 17.20 -38.15
N THR A 688 -7.82 17.12 -39.18
CA THR A 688 -7.71 17.97 -40.38
C THR A 688 -7.95 19.45 -40.07
N ARG A 689 -8.77 19.73 -39.05
CA ARG A 689 -9.03 21.06 -38.50
C ARG A 689 -8.92 21.00 -36.98
N THR A 690 -7.96 21.75 -36.43
CA THR A 690 -7.77 21.86 -34.97
C THR A 690 -8.96 22.51 -34.27
N PHE A 691 -9.09 22.32 -32.96
CA PHE A 691 -10.13 22.99 -32.19
C PHE A 691 -10.02 24.52 -32.28
N LEU A 692 -8.82 25.10 -32.11
CA LEU A 692 -8.65 26.57 -32.20
C LEU A 692 -9.04 27.15 -33.57
N GLN A 693 -8.73 26.46 -34.67
CA GLN A 693 -9.16 26.88 -36.02
C GLN A 693 -10.68 26.80 -36.19
N TRP A 694 -11.33 25.86 -35.51
CA TRP A 694 -12.78 25.77 -35.47
C TRP A 694 -13.38 26.89 -34.62
N PHE A 695 -12.88 27.08 -33.40
CA PHE A 695 -13.40 28.04 -32.43
C PHE A 695 -13.30 29.49 -32.93
N ARG A 696 -12.19 29.86 -33.57
CA ARG A 696 -12.00 31.21 -34.14
C ARG A 696 -12.96 31.57 -35.28
N ALA A 697 -13.57 30.58 -35.91
CA ALA A 697 -14.55 30.80 -36.99
C ALA A 697 -15.99 30.88 -36.47
N ARG A 698 -16.22 30.69 -35.16
CA ARG A 698 -17.54 30.78 -34.55
C ARG A 698 -17.83 32.22 -34.12
N PRO A 699 -19.11 32.63 -34.08
CA PRO A 699 -19.52 33.84 -33.37
C PRO A 699 -19.19 33.71 -31.88
N ALA A 700 -18.97 34.84 -31.22
CA ALA A 700 -18.77 34.86 -29.77
C ALA A 700 -20.09 34.50 -29.06
N GLY A 701 -20.04 33.57 -28.11
CA GLY A 701 -21.19 33.25 -27.26
C GLY A 701 -21.53 34.37 -26.27
N SER A 702 -22.69 34.25 -25.63
CA SER A 702 -23.16 35.09 -24.52
C SER A 702 -23.11 34.33 -23.19
N GLY A 703 -23.25 35.03 -22.06
CA GLY A 703 -23.30 34.41 -20.73
C GLY A 703 -22.07 34.66 -19.85
N ARG A 704 -21.96 33.92 -18.74
CA ARG A 704 -20.89 34.09 -17.75
C ARG A 704 -19.55 33.61 -18.30
N PRO A 705 -18.46 34.39 -18.28
CA PRO A 705 -17.20 33.96 -18.87
C PRO A 705 -16.60 32.76 -18.14
N VAL A 706 -16.17 31.75 -18.90
CA VAL A 706 -15.39 30.59 -18.43
C VAL A 706 -14.24 30.32 -19.39
N LEU A 707 -13.04 30.05 -18.87
CA LEU A 707 -11.92 29.67 -19.72
C LEU A 707 -11.91 28.15 -19.95
N LEU A 708 -12.13 27.72 -21.19
CA LEU A 708 -11.90 26.34 -21.60
C LEU A 708 -10.42 26.16 -21.93
N TRP A 709 -9.74 25.32 -21.15
CA TRP A 709 -8.35 24.96 -21.40
C TRP A 709 -8.25 24.08 -22.64
N VAL A 710 -7.56 24.60 -23.66
CA VAL A 710 -7.32 23.91 -24.92
C VAL A 710 -6.05 23.08 -24.80
N ASP A 711 -6.18 21.85 -24.32
CA ASP A 711 -5.05 20.94 -24.18
C ASP A 711 -4.51 20.48 -25.56
N THR A 712 -3.28 19.95 -25.55
CA THR A 712 -2.59 19.55 -26.78
C THR A 712 -3.32 18.41 -27.50
N PHE A 713 -3.87 17.45 -26.75
CA PHE A 713 -4.42 16.23 -27.33
C PHE A 713 -5.77 16.51 -27.99
N ASN A 714 -6.68 17.13 -27.26
CA ASN A 714 -7.98 17.48 -27.81
C ASN A 714 -7.87 18.58 -28.88
N ASN A 715 -6.88 19.49 -28.84
CA ASN A 715 -6.72 20.46 -29.93
C ASN A 715 -6.30 19.82 -31.26
N HIS A 716 -5.41 18.82 -31.21
CA HIS A 716 -4.73 18.29 -32.39
C HIS A 716 -5.19 16.91 -32.86
N PHE A 717 -5.82 16.10 -32.00
CA PHE A 717 -6.25 14.73 -32.32
C PHE A 717 -7.77 14.56 -32.19
N THR A 718 -8.34 14.97 -31.06
CA THR A 718 -9.77 14.77 -30.74
C THR A 718 -10.52 16.09 -30.50
N PRO A 719 -10.59 17.01 -31.49
CA PRO A 719 -11.22 18.32 -31.31
C PRO A 719 -12.71 18.24 -31.03
N HIS A 720 -13.39 17.14 -31.37
CA HIS A 720 -14.80 16.92 -31.05
C HIS A 720 -15.07 16.96 -29.53
N VAL A 721 -14.13 16.52 -28.69
CA VAL A 721 -14.27 16.58 -27.21
C VAL A 721 -14.41 18.02 -26.73
N LEU A 722 -13.52 18.91 -27.20
CA LEU A 722 -13.58 20.33 -26.84
C LEU A 722 -14.81 21.01 -27.46
N ARG A 723 -15.29 20.58 -28.63
CA ARG A 723 -16.54 21.10 -29.23
C ARG A 723 -17.75 20.75 -28.39
N ALA A 724 -17.87 19.49 -27.99
CA ALA A 724 -18.92 19.04 -27.08
C ALA A 724 -18.84 19.77 -25.73
N GLY A 725 -17.63 20.00 -25.20
CA GLY A 725 -17.42 20.82 -24.02
C GLY A 725 -17.94 22.26 -24.19
N VAL A 726 -17.71 22.88 -25.35
CA VAL A 726 -18.27 24.21 -25.67
C VAL A 726 -19.79 24.17 -25.69
N GLU A 727 -20.39 23.20 -26.40
CA GLU A 727 -21.84 23.06 -26.52
C GLU A 727 -22.52 22.92 -25.15
N VAL A 728 -21.99 22.05 -24.28
CA VAL A 728 -22.54 21.85 -22.94
C VAL A 728 -22.34 23.08 -22.06
N LEU A 729 -21.15 23.70 -22.07
CA LEU A 729 -20.90 24.92 -21.28
C LEU A 729 -21.78 26.09 -21.72
N GLU A 730 -21.99 26.28 -23.02
CA GLU A 730 -22.89 27.30 -23.55
C GLU A 730 -24.35 27.01 -23.19
N SER A 731 -24.79 25.73 -23.25
CA SER A 731 -26.12 25.32 -22.78
C SER A 731 -26.31 25.54 -21.27
N ALA A 732 -25.22 25.51 -20.50
CA ALA A 732 -25.20 25.80 -19.07
C ALA A 732 -25.15 27.32 -18.76
N GLY A 733 -25.22 28.20 -19.77
CA GLY A 733 -25.24 29.65 -19.59
C GLY A 733 -23.86 30.30 -19.51
N PHE A 734 -22.79 29.58 -19.86
CA PHE A 734 -21.44 30.15 -19.91
C PHE A 734 -21.10 30.70 -21.30
N ARG A 735 -20.38 31.82 -21.30
CA ARG A 735 -19.61 32.29 -22.45
C ARG A 735 -18.23 31.66 -22.43
N VAL A 736 -17.99 30.70 -23.31
CA VAL A 736 -16.68 30.07 -23.41
C VAL A 736 -15.66 31.04 -24.00
N ILE A 737 -14.54 31.20 -23.32
CA ILE A 737 -13.33 31.84 -23.85
C ILE A 737 -12.18 30.83 -23.87
N VAL A 738 -11.23 31.02 -24.78
CA VAL A 738 -10.07 30.14 -24.94
C VAL A 738 -8.79 30.97 -24.90
N PRO A 739 -7.63 30.37 -24.53
CA PRO A 739 -6.36 31.08 -24.59
C PRO A 739 -6.07 31.64 -26.00
N PRO A 740 -5.47 32.84 -26.12
CA PRO A 740 -5.25 33.49 -27.41
C PRO A 740 -4.27 32.74 -28.33
N ALA A 741 -3.43 31.88 -27.75
CA ALA A 741 -2.48 31.03 -28.44
C ALA A 741 -2.45 29.63 -27.84
N THR A 742 -2.03 28.64 -28.63
CA THR A 742 -1.80 27.27 -28.14
C THR A 742 -0.76 27.28 -27.02
N ARG A 743 -1.16 26.80 -25.85
CA ARG A 743 -0.31 26.57 -24.67
C ARG A 743 -0.36 25.09 -24.31
N CYS A 744 0.64 24.64 -23.55
CA CYS A 744 0.72 23.26 -23.09
C CYS A 744 0.89 23.24 -21.57
N CYS A 745 0.33 22.23 -20.90
CA CYS A 745 0.47 22.02 -19.47
C CYS A 745 1.90 21.64 -19.07
N GLY A 746 2.72 21.16 -20.02
CA GLY A 746 4.11 20.76 -19.80
C GLY A 746 4.31 19.29 -19.39
N LEU A 747 3.22 18.53 -19.20
CA LEU A 747 3.24 17.19 -18.62
C LEU A 747 4.16 16.20 -19.38
N THR A 748 4.16 16.21 -20.72
CA THR A 748 4.96 15.25 -21.52
C THR A 748 6.48 15.42 -21.28
N TRP A 749 6.93 16.65 -21.00
CA TRP A 749 8.31 16.90 -20.61
C TRP A 749 8.55 16.59 -19.13
N LEU A 750 7.54 16.79 -18.28
CA LEU A 750 7.62 16.48 -16.86
C LEU A 750 7.86 14.97 -16.64
N THR A 751 6.98 14.13 -17.19
CA THR A 751 7.03 12.66 -17.00
C THR A 751 8.28 12.01 -17.59
N THR A 752 8.95 12.67 -18.54
CA THR A 752 10.21 12.23 -19.16
C THR A 752 11.46 12.88 -18.53
N GLY A 753 11.29 13.62 -17.42
CA GLY A 753 12.38 14.25 -16.65
C GLY A 753 13.02 15.47 -17.32
N GLN A 754 12.39 16.06 -18.33
CA GLN A 754 12.91 17.22 -19.07
C GLN A 754 12.52 18.53 -18.36
N LEU A 755 12.80 18.62 -17.06
CA LEU A 755 12.33 19.67 -16.15
C LEU A 755 12.68 21.10 -16.59
N GLY A 756 13.83 21.30 -17.24
CA GLY A 756 14.19 22.62 -17.78
C GLY A 756 13.22 23.10 -18.88
N THR A 757 12.79 22.20 -19.76
CA THR A 757 11.79 22.51 -20.80
C THR A 757 10.41 22.62 -20.19
N ALA A 758 10.04 21.70 -19.30
CA ALA A 758 8.76 21.74 -18.58
C ALA A 758 8.58 23.09 -17.86
N ARG A 759 9.58 23.55 -17.09
CA ARG A 759 9.58 24.85 -16.41
C ARG A 759 9.31 26.01 -17.37
N ARG A 760 10.04 26.08 -18.49
CA ARG A 760 9.84 27.16 -19.49
C ARG A 760 8.42 27.15 -20.09
N VAL A 761 7.90 25.98 -20.42
CA VAL A 761 6.55 25.83 -20.98
C VAL A 761 5.50 26.23 -19.95
N MET A 762 5.60 25.70 -18.73
CA MET A 762 4.70 25.99 -17.62
C MET A 762 4.71 27.48 -17.26
N THR A 763 5.87 28.13 -17.17
CA THR A 763 5.97 29.58 -16.93
C THR A 763 5.24 30.38 -18.02
N ARG A 764 5.38 29.99 -19.29
CA ARG A 764 4.72 30.67 -20.41
C ARG A 764 3.20 30.46 -20.39
N THR A 765 2.76 29.28 -19.96
CA THR A 765 1.34 28.95 -19.74
C THR A 765 0.77 29.77 -18.59
N VAL A 766 1.39 29.76 -17.41
CA VAL A 766 0.99 30.57 -16.25
C VAL A 766 0.93 32.04 -16.60
N ARG A 767 1.96 32.61 -17.25
CA ARG A 767 1.93 34.02 -17.69
C ARG A 767 0.74 34.34 -18.62
N THR A 768 0.26 33.37 -19.39
CA THR A 768 -0.90 33.56 -20.27
C THR A 768 -2.20 33.48 -19.48
N LEU A 769 -2.34 32.48 -18.61
CA LEU A 769 -3.56 32.25 -17.82
C LEU A 769 -3.74 33.28 -16.70
N ASP A 770 -2.65 33.73 -16.06
CA ASP A 770 -2.67 34.75 -15.00
C ASP A 770 -3.06 36.14 -15.53
N ARG A 771 -3.00 36.37 -16.85
CA ARG A 771 -3.49 37.62 -17.49
C ARG A 771 -4.97 37.57 -17.87
N VAL A 772 -5.57 36.38 -17.88
CA VAL A 772 -7.01 36.25 -18.11
C VAL A 772 -7.72 36.71 -16.84
N PRO A 773 -8.84 37.46 -16.94
CA PRO A 773 -9.68 37.83 -15.80
C PRO A 773 -9.97 36.64 -14.87
N ASP A 774 -10.34 36.93 -13.63
CA ASP A 774 -10.57 35.92 -12.60
C ASP A 774 -11.81 35.06 -12.90
N VAL A 775 -11.63 34.07 -13.77
CA VAL A 775 -12.65 33.13 -14.21
C VAL A 775 -12.15 31.69 -14.03
N PRO A 776 -13.05 30.72 -13.80
CA PRO A 776 -12.67 29.30 -13.73
C PRO A 776 -11.99 28.83 -15.02
N ILE A 777 -11.00 27.95 -14.85
CA ILE A 777 -10.23 27.30 -15.93
C ILE A 777 -10.66 25.83 -15.98
N VAL A 778 -11.38 25.46 -17.02
CA VAL A 778 -11.94 24.11 -17.19
C VAL A 778 -11.03 23.27 -18.06
N GLY A 779 -10.56 22.14 -17.53
CA GLY A 779 -9.80 21.16 -18.31
C GLY A 779 -10.63 19.95 -18.71
N MET A 780 -10.47 19.51 -19.97
CA MET A 780 -11.13 18.31 -20.54
C MET A 780 -10.21 17.07 -20.54
N GLU A 781 -8.89 17.25 -20.65
CA GLU A 781 -7.94 16.15 -20.53
C GLU A 781 -7.47 16.05 -19.07
N PRO A 782 -7.87 15.01 -18.31
CA PRO A 782 -7.61 14.95 -16.88
C PRO A 782 -6.12 15.04 -16.52
N SER A 783 -5.23 14.44 -17.33
CA SER A 783 -3.79 14.53 -17.05
C SER A 783 -3.27 15.98 -17.16
N CYS A 784 -3.80 16.76 -18.10
CA CYS A 784 -3.43 18.16 -18.29
C CYS A 784 -4.05 19.05 -17.20
N THR A 785 -5.29 18.78 -16.80
CA THR A 785 -5.99 19.46 -15.71
C THR A 785 -5.19 19.34 -14.42
N VAL A 786 -4.83 18.10 -14.05
CA VAL A 786 -4.06 17.82 -12.83
C VAL A 786 -2.65 18.39 -12.90
N ALA A 787 -2.02 18.42 -14.08
CA ALA A 787 -0.73 19.07 -14.25
C ALA A 787 -0.80 20.58 -13.97
N LEU A 788 -1.86 21.26 -14.41
CA LEU A 788 -2.07 22.69 -14.10
C LEU A 788 -2.39 22.91 -12.61
N HIS A 789 -3.15 22.01 -12.01
CA HIS A 789 -3.57 22.09 -10.61
C HIS A 789 -2.43 21.79 -9.63
N THR A 790 -1.63 20.74 -9.87
CA THR A 790 -0.66 20.21 -8.90
C THR A 790 0.80 20.36 -9.32
N ASP A 791 1.16 20.03 -10.56
CA ASP A 791 2.58 19.99 -11.00
C ASP A 791 3.15 21.38 -11.25
N VAL A 792 2.36 22.25 -11.87
CA VAL A 792 2.75 23.64 -12.17
C VAL A 792 3.13 24.42 -10.92
N PRO A 793 2.30 24.50 -9.85
CA PRO A 793 2.71 25.18 -8.63
C PRO A 793 3.92 24.51 -7.96
N ARG A 794 3.99 23.17 -7.96
CA ARG A 794 5.11 22.42 -7.36
C ARG A 794 6.45 22.66 -8.05
N LEU A 795 6.49 22.69 -9.39
CA LEU A 795 7.72 22.93 -10.13
C LEU A 795 8.11 24.41 -10.12
N LEU A 796 7.14 25.32 -10.28
CA LEU A 796 7.43 26.75 -10.43
C LEU A 796 7.61 27.49 -9.11
N GLY A 797 6.84 27.14 -8.07
CA GLY A 797 6.90 27.80 -6.76
C GLY A 797 6.49 29.28 -6.75
N THR A 798 5.84 29.79 -7.80
CA THR A 798 5.50 31.23 -7.92
C THR A 798 4.07 31.53 -7.47
N PRO A 799 3.77 32.74 -6.95
CA PRO A 799 2.39 33.13 -6.60
C PRO A 799 1.41 33.03 -7.77
N ALA A 800 1.84 33.40 -8.99
CA ALA A 800 1.03 33.29 -10.20
C ALA A 800 0.67 31.83 -10.54
N ALA A 801 1.58 30.89 -10.27
CA ALA A 801 1.31 29.47 -10.47
C ALA A 801 0.23 28.97 -9.48
N HIS A 802 0.32 29.35 -8.20
CA HIS A 802 -0.67 29.00 -7.19
C HIS A 802 -2.06 29.62 -7.47
N ARG A 803 -2.11 30.91 -7.88
CA ARG A 803 -3.37 31.54 -8.33
C ARG A 803 -3.96 30.85 -9.55
N THR A 804 -3.13 30.46 -10.51
CA THR A 804 -3.60 29.73 -11.69
C THR A 804 -4.19 28.38 -11.28
N ALA A 805 -3.48 27.62 -10.44
CA ALA A 805 -3.94 26.33 -9.94
C ALA A 805 -5.28 26.43 -9.19
N GLY A 806 -5.46 27.42 -8.31
CA GLY A 806 -6.71 27.61 -7.55
C GLY A 806 -7.96 27.85 -8.40
N ARG A 807 -7.80 28.26 -9.66
CA ARG A 807 -8.89 28.47 -10.64
C ARG A 807 -9.19 27.24 -11.51
N VAL A 808 -8.34 26.21 -11.46
CA VAL A 808 -8.52 25.00 -12.27
C VAL A 808 -9.67 24.17 -11.72
N ARG A 809 -10.56 23.71 -12.60
CA ARG A 809 -11.65 22.77 -12.32
C ARG A 809 -11.68 21.69 -13.39
N THR A 810 -12.10 20.48 -13.02
CA THR A 810 -12.58 19.53 -14.02
C THR A 810 -13.88 20.02 -14.65
N PHE A 811 -14.21 19.48 -15.81
CA PHE A 811 -15.48 19.77 -16.49
C PHE A 811 -16.70 19.47 -15.61
N ALA A 812 -16.73 18.30 -14.96
CA ALA A 812 -17.82 17.92 -14.08
C ALA A 812 -17.92 18.81 -12.83
N GLN A 813 -16.79 19.11 -12.16
CA GLN A 813 -16.76 19.98 -10.98
C GLN A 813 -17.38 21.34 -11.27
N LEU A 814 -17.00 22.00 -12.37
CA LEU A 814 -17.56 23.31 -12.68
C LEU A 814 -19.08 23.24 -12.87
N LEU A 815 -19.58 22.26 -13.62
CA LEU A 815 -21.01 22.16 -13.92
C LEU A 815 -21.84 21.87 -12.65
N VAL A 816 -21.33 21.01 -11.77
CA VAL A 816 -21.95 20.72 -10.47
C VAL A 816 -21.95 21.97 -9.58
N GLU A 817 -20.81 22.65 -9.44
CA GLU A 817 -20.67 23.91 -8.69
C GLU A 817 -21.60 25.00 -9.22
N HIS A 818 -21.86 25.02 -10.54
CA HIS A 818 -22.78 25.97 -11.17
C HIS A 818 -24.26 25.61 -10.99
N GLY A 819 -24.58 24.41 -10.51
CA GLY A 819 -25.96 23.94 -10.41
C GLY A 819 -26.58 23.55 -11.75
N TYR A 820 -25.75 23.21 -12.76
CA TYR A 820 -26.23 22.82 -14.08
C TYR A 820 -27.13 21.57 -14.02
N GLN A 821 -28.24 21.61 -14.76
CA GLN A 821 -29.16 20.49 -14.96
C GLN A 821 -29.06 20.02 -16.41
N PRO A 822 -28.29 18.94 -16.69
CA PRO A 822 -28.20 18.40 -18.03
C PRO A 822 -29.55 17.86 -18.52
N PRO A 823 -29.80 17.82 -19.84
CA PRO A 823 -30.93 17.11 -20.41
C PRO A 823 -30.93 15.63 -19.99
N VAL A 824 -32.13 15.06 -19.78
CA VAL A 824 -32.28 13.65 -19.43
C VAL A 824 -31.92 12.78 -20.64
N LEU A 825 -30.94 11.91 -20.47
CA LEU A 825 -30.44 11.00 -21.51
C LEU A 825 -31.02 9.59 -21.39
N ALA A 826 -31.35 9.13 -20.17
CA ALA A 826 -31.81 7.77 -19.90
C ALA A 826 -30.93 6.68 -20.57
N ALA A 827 -29.61 6.80 -20.42
CA ALA A 827 -28.62 5.89 -21.01
C ALA A 827 -27.98 4.99 -19.94
N LYS A 828 -27.45 3.85 -20.35
CA LYS A 828 -26.56 3.01 -19.53
C LYS A 828 -25.11 3.32 -19.85
N SER A 829 -24.26 3.38 -18.85
CA SER A 829 -22.82 3.53 -19.07
C SER A 829 -21.96 2.75 -18.09
N ILE A 830 -20.74 2.47 -18.54
CA ILE A 830 -19.63 2.11 -17.66
C ILE A 830 -18.56 3.18 -17.73
N SER A 831 -17.92 3.50 -16.61
CA SER A 831 -16.93 4.58 -16.53
C SER A 831 -15.55 4.07 -16.15
N GLN A 832 -14.55 4.41 -16.96
CA GLN A 832 -13.14 4.25 -16.67
C GLN A 832 -12.59 5.58 -16.10
N THR A 833 -12.21 5.57 -14.81
CA THR A 833 -11.67 6.75 -14.13
C THR A 833 -10.22 7.00 -14.50
N HIS A 834 -9.90 8.20 -14.98
CA HIS A 834 -8.52 8.54 -15.32
C HIS A 834 -7.62 8.59 -14.07
N CYS A 835 -6.42 8.02 -14.12
CA CYS A 835 -5.56 7.87 -12.96
C CYS A 835 -5.13 9.20 -12.30
N HIS A 836 -4.94 10.25 -13.10
CA HIS A 836 -4.64 11.57 -12.55
C HIS A 836 -5.87 12.19 -11.85
N GLN A 837 -7.08 12.00 -12.41
CA GLN A 837 -8.32 12.46 -11.77
C GLN A 837 -8.54 11.75 -10.44
N HIS A 838 -8.34 10.43 -10.40
CA HIS A 838 -8.34 9.65 -9.16
C HIS A 838 -7.36 10.20 -8.12
N ALA A 839 -6.16 10.60 -8.55
CA ALA A 839 -5.12 11.10 -7.64
C ALA A 839 -5.35 12.52 -7.12
N ASP A 840 -6.23 13.32 -7.72
CA ASP A 840 -6.36 14.75 -7.42
C ASP A 840 -7.80 15.14 -7.03
N THR A 841 -8.74 15.00 -7.96
CA THR A 841 -10.11 15.54 -7.81
C THR A 841 -11.17 14.50 -7.47
N GLY A 842 -10.88 13.21 -7.65
CA GLY A 842 -11.87 12.14 -7.53
C GLY A 842 -12.94 12.17 -8.62
N THR A 843 -14.02 11.40 -8.42
CA THR A 843 -15.12 11.20 -9.40
C THR A 843 -16.51 11.59 -8.88
N ALA A 844 -16.58 12.25 -7.72
CA ALA A 844 -17.86 12.59 -7.09
C ALA A 844 -18.70 13.50 -7.99
N ALA A 845 -18.09 14.52 -8.59
CA ALA A 845 -18.77 15.43 -9.49
C ALA A 845 -19.25 14.74 -10.78
N ASP A 846 -18.48 13.79 -11.30
CA ASP A 846 -18.83 13.00 -12.48
C ASP A 846 -20.07 12.13 -12.20
N ALA A 847 -20.06 11.43 -11.06
CA ALA A 847 -21.18 10.59 -10.63
C ALA A 847 -22.45 11.42 -10.39
N GLU A 848 -22.32 12.57 -9.74
CA GLU A 848 -23.44 13.48 -9.54
C GLU A 848 -24.01 14.00 -10.87
N LEU A 849 -23.15 14.43 -11.80
CA LEU A 849 -23.58 14.96 -13.09
C LEU A 849 -24.25 13.90 -13.96
N LEU A 850 -23.73 12.67 -13.97
CA LEU A 850 -24.36 11.53 -14.63
C LEU A 850 -25.73 11.19 -14.01
N GLY A 851 -25.82 11.23 -12.68
CA GLY A 851 -27.08 11.06 -11.95
C GLY A 851 -28.11 12.12 -12.32
N ARG A 852 -27.72 13.41 -12.40
CA ARG A 852 -28.59 14.51 -12.86
C ARG A 852 -29.09 14.31 -14.30
N ALA A 853 -28.28 13.69 -15.17
CA ALA A 853 -28.66 13.36 -16.54
C ALA A 853 -29.53 12.10 -16.67
N GLY A 854 -29.83 11.42 -15.55
CA GLY A 854 -30.56 10.15 -15.55
C GLY A 854 -29.78 9.00 -16.19
N VAL A 855 -28.45 9.02 -16.12
CA VAL A 855 -27.59 7.96 -16.66
C VAL A 855 -27.34 6.89 -15.58
N ASP A 856 -27.68 5.65 -15.91
CA ASP A 856 -27.36 4.48 -15.09
C ASP A 856 -25.89 4.09 -15.32
N ASN A 857 -25.00 4.61 -14.46
CA ASN A 857 -23.56 4.46 -14.62
C ASN A 857 -22.93 3.51 -13.59
N THR A 858 -22.18 2.54 -14.08
CA THR A 858 -21.31 1.69 -13.26
C THR A 858 -19.84 2.12 -13.40
N ALA A 859 -19.24 2.66 -12.35
CA ALA A 859 -17.81 2.97 -12.33
C ALA A 859 -16.97 1.69 -12.20
N ILE A 860 -15.96 1.53 -13.05
CA ILE A 860 -15.04 0.39 -13.00
C ILE A 860 -14.12 0.55 -11.77
N PRO A 861 -14.16 -0.35 -10.76
CA PRO A 861 -13.32 -0.24 -9.58
C PRO A 861 -11.83 -0.31 -9.93
N ALA A 862 -10.99 0.47 -9.24
CA ALA A 862 -9.52 0.41 -9.39
C ALA A 862 -9.03 0.52 -10.85
N SER A 863 -9.75 1.24 -11.72
CA SER A 863 -9.53 1.19 -13.16
C SER A 863 -8.16 1.76 -13.57
N CYS A 864 -7.31 0.94 -14.18
CA CYS A 864 -6.12 1.37 -14.90
C CYS A 864 -6.31 1.06 -16.39
N CYS A 865 -6.12 2.04 -17.28
CA CYS A 865 -6.09 1.76 -18.72
C CYS A 865 -4.74 1.18 -19.18
N GLY A 866 -3.71 1.16 -18.32
CA GLY A 866 -2.38 0.66 -18.64
C GLY A 866 -1.55 1.49 -19.63
N LEU A 867 -2.10 2.52 -20.30
CA LEU A 867 -1.38 3.28 -21.34
C LEU A 867 -0.54 4.44 -20.77
N ALA A 868 -1.11 5.30 -19.92
CA ALA A 868 -0.44 6.40 -19.21
C ALA A 868 0.64 7.18 -20.01
N GLY A 869 0.22 7.97 -21.00
CA GLY A 869 1.15 8.84 -21.75
C GLY A 869 2.09 8.05 -22.66
N ASN A 870 3.40 8.32 -22.59
CA ASN A 870 4.41 7.63 -23.41
C ASN A 870 4.62 6.18 -22.99
N PHE A 871 4.35 5.82 -21.73
CA PHE A 871 4.64 4.51 -21.15
C PHE A 871 4.14 3.36 -22.03
N GLY A 872 2.83 3.27 -22.26
CA GLY A 872 2.24 2.16 -22.98
C GLY A 872 2.49 2.18 -24.49
N PHE A 873 3.08 3.26 -25.02
CA PHE A 873 3.57 3.31 -26.39
C PHE A 873 4.99 2.80 -26.55
N GLU A 874 5.78 2.74 -25.48
CA GLU A 874 7.15 2.26 -25.54
C GLU A 874 7.20 0.76 -25.87
N ARG A 875 8.16 0.39 -26.72
CA ARG A 875 8.29 -0.98 -27.22
C ARG A 875 8.47 -1.99 -26.10
N GLU A 876 9.27 -1.62 -25.10
CA GLU A 876 9.64 -2.45 -23.96
C GLU A 876 8.47 -2.58 -22.95
N HIS A 877 7.49 -1.69 -23.01
CA HIS A 877 6.39 -1.59 -22.02
C HIS A 877 5.05 -2.12 -22.51
N TYR A 878 4.93 -2.51 -23.79
CA TYR A 878 3.66 -2.91 -24.38
C TYR A 878 2.96 -4.03 -23.59
N GLN A 879 3.67 -5.09 -23.21
CA GLN A 879 3.09 -6.22 -22.49
C GLN A 879 2.58 -5.82 -21.10
N VAL A 880 3.37 -5.05 -20.35
CA VAL A 880 2.96 -4.55 -19.03
C VAL A 880 1.77 -3.59 -19.17
N SER A 881 1.75 -2.76 -20.21
CA SER A 881 0.65 -1.84 -20.51
C SER A 881 -0.66 -2.58 -20.78
N VAL A 882 -0.62 -3.65 -21.60
CA VAL A 882 -1.82 -4.47 -21.86
C VAL A 882 -2.25 -5.21 -20.60
N ALA A 883 -1.33 -5.90 -19.93
CA ALA A 883 -1.63 -6.68 -18.72
C ALA A 883 -2.22 -5.81 -17.60
N ALA A 884 -1.75 -4.58 -17.41
CA ALA A 884 -2.33 -3.65 -16.45
C ALA A 884 -3.78 -3.27 -16.80
N ALA A 885 -4.11 -3.17 -18.08
CA ALA A 885 -5.46 -2.87 -18.56
C ALA A 885 -6.40 -4.09 -18.45
N GLU A 886 -5.86 -5.29 -18.59
CA GLU A 886 -6.58 -6.57 -18.45
C GLU A 886 -6.99 -6.89 -17.00
N GLN A 887 -6.48 -6.17 -16.00
CA GLN A 887 -6.88 -6.40 -14.60
C GLN A 887 -8.33 -6.02 -14.30
N ALA A 888 -8.88 -5.01 -15.00
CA ALA A 888 -10.24 -4.53 -14.73
C ALA A 888 -10.88 -3.85 -15.95
N THR A 889 -10.17 -2.91 -16.58
CA THR A 889 -10.75 -2.04 -17.61
C THR A 889 -11.16 -2.80 -18.87
N LEU A 890 -10.26 -3.59 -19.47
CA LEU A 890 -10.56 -4.29 -20.71
C LEU A 890 -11.61 -5.40 -20.54
N PRO A 891 -11.58 -6.23 -19.47
CA PRO A 891 -12.65 -7.19 -19.20
C PRO A 891 -14.00 -6.52 -19.03
N ALA A 892 -14.08 -5.43 -18.25
CA ALA A 892 -15.34 -4.71 -18.05
C ALA A 892 -15.91 -4.14 -19.36
N VAL A 893 -15.06 -3.59 -20.23
CA VAL A 893 -15.50 -3.09 -21.54
C VAL A 893 -15.98 -4.21 -22.45
N ARG A 894 -15.30 -5.36 -22.48
CA ARG A 894 -15.72 -6.52 -23.29
C ARG A 894 -17.02 -7.15 -22.78
N ALA A 895 -17.27 -7.10 -21.47
CA ALA A 895 -18.47 -7.65 -20.85
C ALA A 895 -19.70 -6.75 -20.97
N ALA A 896 -19.52 -5.45 -21.21
CA ALA A 896 -20.61 -4.49 -21.33
C ALA A 896 -21.41 -4.69 -22.64
N GLY A 897 -22.75 -4.59 -22.55
CA GLY A 897 -23.64 -4.68 -23.70
C GLY A 897 -23.34 -3.63 -24.77
N ASP A 898 -23.72 -3.91 -26.02
CA ASP A 898 -23.48 -3.00 -27.16
C ASP A 898 -24.24 -1.67 -27.03
N ASP A 899 -25.35 -1.66 -26.29
CA ASP A 899 -26.14 -0.48 -25.93
C ASP A 899 -25.56 0.34 -24.78
N THR A 900 -24.51 -0.18 -24.10
CA THR A 900 -23.90 0.47 -22.95
C THR A 900 -22.77 1.38 -23.40
N ALA A 901 -22.87 2.67 -23.06
CA ALA A 901 -21.81 3.64 -23.36
C ALA A 901 -20.56 3.39 -22.52
N VAL A 902 -19.38 3.50 -23.13
CA VAL A 902 -18.09 3.41 -22.42
C VAL A 902 -17.56 4.83 -22.23
N LEU A 903 -17.43 5.29 -20.99
CA LEU A 903 -16.93 6.61 -20.66
C LEU A 903 -15.45 6.56 -20.27
N ALA A 904 -14.64 7.42 -20.91
CA ALA A 904 -13.23 7.63 -20.57
C ALA A 904 -12.76 9.03 -21.02
N ASP A 905 -12.51 9.91 -20.07
CA ASP A 905 -12.15 11.31 -20.36
C ASP A 905 -10.71 11.51 -20.83
N GLY A 906 -9.79 10.60 -20.45
CA GLY A 906 -8.40 10.68 -20.89
C GLY A 906 -8.18 10.17 -22.31
N PHE A 907 -7.43 10.93 -23.11
CA PHE A 907 -7.03 10.55 -24.47
C PHE A 907 -6.30 9.20 -24.51
N SER A 908 -5.42 8.96 -23.54
CA SER A 908 -4.69 7.69 -23.43
C SER A 908 -5.63 6.52 -23.16
N CYS A 909 -6.61 6.72 -22.27
CA CYS A 909 -7.59 5.70 -21.92
C CYS A 909 -8.47 5.31 -23.12
N ARG A 910 -9.02 6.30 -23.83
CA ARG A 910 -9.79 6.05 -25.07
C ARG A 910 -8.95 5.34 -26.13
N THR A 911 -7.69 5.75 -26.28
CA THR A 911 -6.76 5.11 -27.24
C THR A 911 -6.53 3.63 -26.91
N GLN A 912 -6.32 3.30 -25.64
CA GLN A 912 -6.14 1.90 -25.23
C GLN A 912 -7.39 1.07 -25.53
N ILE A 913 -8.56 1.56 -25.11
CA ILE A 913 -9.84 0.88 -25.28
C ILE A 913 -10.09 0.61 -26.78
N ALA A 914 -9.96 1.65 -27.62
CA ALA A 914 -10.18 1.53 -29.06
C ALA A 914 -9.23 0.53 -29.72
N GLN A 915 -7.94 0.52 -29.35
CA GLN A 915 -6.95 -0.38 -29.97
C GLN A 915 -7.09 -1.85 -29.54
N LEU A 916 -7.69 -2.15 -28.38
CA LEU A 916 -7.66 -3.49 -27.79
C LEU A 916 -9.03 -4.17 -27.60
N THR A 917 -10.13 -3.44 -27.85
CA THR A 917 -11.50 -3.97 -27.63
C THR A 917 -12.42 -3.85 -28.83
N GLY A 918 -12.06 -3.03 -29.84
CA GLY A 918 -12.98 -2.68 -30.93
C GLY A 918 -14.12 -1.74 -30.52
N ARG A 919 -14.31 -1.46 -29.23
CA ARG A 919 -15.25 -0.47 -28.71
C ARG A 919 -14.62 0.91 -28.73
N SER A 920 -15.43 1.93 -28.97
CA SER A 920 -15.02 3.33 -28.81
C SER A 920 -15.54 3.86 -27.47
N ALA A 921 -14.68 4.57 -26.74
CA ALA A 921 -15.06 5.26 -25.52
C ALA A 921 -15.35 6.75 -25.81
N LEU A 922 -16.34 7.30 -25.12
CA LEU A 922 -16.74 8.71 -25.19
C LEU A 922 -16.16 9.49 -24.02
N HIS A 923 -15.90 10.77 -24.22
CA HIS A 923 -15.71 11.72 -23.13
C HIS A 923 -17.08 12.09 -22.52
N LEU A 924 -17.16 12.37 -21.22
CA LEU A 924 -18.39 12.77 -20.51
C LEU A 924 -19.15 13.90 -21.23
N ALA A 925 -18.44 14.96 -21.63
CA ALA A 925 -19.00 16.04 -22.43
C ALA A 925 -19.65 15.62 -23.75
N GLU A 926 -19.14 14.58 -24.45
CA GLU A 926 -19.77 14.09 -25.68
C GLU A 926 -21.09 13.41 -25.39
N LEU A 927 -21.16 12.63 -24.30
CA LEU A 927 -22.42 12.02 -23.85
C LEU A 927 -23.46 13.10 -23.51
N LEU A 928 -23.07 14.13 -22.75
CA LEU A 928 -23.98 15.23 -22.39
C LEU A 928 -24.42 16.07 -23.59
N ALA A 929 -23.52 16.31 -24.55
CA ALA A 929 -23.83 17.07 -25.77
C ALA A 929 -24.90 16.39 -26.63
N GLN A 930 -24.95 15.05 -26.66
CA GLN A 930 -26.04 14.32 -27.34
C GLN A 930 -27.42 14.70 -26.77
N GLY A 931 -27.50 14.94 -25.46
CA GLY A 931 -28.74 15.36 -24.79
C GLY A 931 -29.15 16.78 -25.17
N VAL A 932 -28.18 17.70 -25.27
CA VAL A 932 -28.41 19.10 -25.68
C VAL A 932 -28.97 19.16 -27.10
N GLN A 933 -28.34 18.43 -28.04
CA GLN A 933 -28.76 18.39 -29.44
C GLN A 933 -30.16 17.77 -29.62
N ASN A 934 -30.49 16.73 -28.84
CA ASN A 934 -31.81 16.11 -28.86
C ASN A 934 -32.90 16.99 -28.21
N GLY A 935 -32.54 17.78 -27.18
CA GLY A 935 -33.44 18.73 -26.53
C GLY A 935 -33.89 19.86 -27.45
N GLU A 936 -32.98 20.40 -28.27
CA GLU A 936 -33.31 21.43 -29.28
C GLU A 936 -34.28 20.90 -30.35
N THR A 937 -34.17 19.62 -30.75
CA THR A 937 -35.11 19.02 -31.71
C THR A 937 -36.51 18.75 -31.17
N ARG A 938 -36.72 18.67 -29.85
CA ARG A 938 -38.04 18.48 -29.23
C ARG A 938 -38.78 19.79 -28.94
N HIS A 939 -38.14 20.95 -29.08
CA HIS A 939 -38.76 22.28 -28.88
C HIS A 939 -39.22 22.93 -30.20
N SER A 940 -39.38 22.17 -31.27
CA SER A 940 -40.17 22.60 -32.43
C SER A 940 -41.42 21.74 -32.61
N PRO A 941 -42.58 22.16 -32.07
CA PRO A 941 -43.83 22.08 -32.77
C PRO A 941 -44.12 23.44 -33.41
N SER A 942 -44.16 23.41 -34.74
CA SER A 942 -44.90 24.32 -35.60
C SER A 942 -46.29 24.66 -35.06
N GLY A 943 -46.65 25.94 -35.05
CA GLY A 943 -48.03 26.44 -34.86
C GLY A 943 -48.10 27.64 -33.94
#